data_AF-A0A182G132-F1
#
_entry.id   AF-A0A182G132-F1
#
_cell.length_a   1.000
_cell.length_b   1.000
_cell.length_c   1.000
_cell.angle_alpha   90.00
_cell.angle_beta   90.00
_cell.angle_gamma   90.00
#
_symmetry.space_group_name_H-M   'P 1'
#
loop_
_entity.id
_entity.type
_entity.pdbx_description
1 polymer ?
#
loop_
_entity_poly.entity_id
_entity_poly.type
_entity_poly.pdbx_seq_one_letter_code
_entity_poly.pdbx_strand_id
1 'polypeptide(L)'
;MGSEMKTSKAEQFIQSLNASNAKKLAFLMVLGFTIYHGLLHLRYGSDSCKWLLSDGRFKGDKEWQPFGCMLHKYTETDTRKCFRYLAFWGNQNHFVFIGDVRVRSLYLEMINHLKPRDADNASIQSTQSKRENLQFVDYKLRLQINYIYANEVSKTMIDEFLKWQHEDDPPSLIVASCAYSTFHNGNVTKEVQKAFEKNLTRMVKPIDSLVAKKSKVIWKLQDPIDQDRLNDEWKNVQNEDIDRINQVVYDILSYSDAKIWSSSKMIASGLVDEFVDGNKLGVLALKHDIQILLNMYCNDYMNYNDGTCCSSAETYTIIQVVTYATLGVCLTIASAMIVRRWLLKLRGVNIYVPLSQTATGTSPAAADSQSPIIALASLAIIMAYFYLCDRTNFFMKENKYYSEFSFWIPVGYVFVLGLFFTEDSKFTKVLHRDQTDELKGWMQLVILIYYMTGASHVLPIYMHIKVLISGYLFLSGYSHFTYCWQTGNSGLVRFLQVMFKINFLTVILCLCMNRPYQFYFFVPLLSFWYCMVYFMLSIPPRITAQSSENNAYQYLYVVLKFVCMLSVITVLYMSEVFFERIFVTRPWKALFVTTDDDIHEWWYRWKLDRYTITYGMIFAAIFHIAQRYYFFDDNNHGNLFSRRISLTSTLAAIAGIGFYTTWTFFCRNKQDCEEIHSYVVFIPIVGYILLRNISGMLRTRYSTFFAWFGRISLELFICQYHIWLAADRNGVLVLLPGFPTLNVLITSFIFVCVSHEIHRLTTVLLPYIVPNDWKLALRNMLIFIVVLIPIGRYDGMI
;
A
#
# COMPACT_ATOMS: atom_id res chain seq x y z
N MET A 1 -6.98 -1.64 -61.62
CA MET A 1 -5.83 -2.01 -60.76
C MET A 1 -5.63 -0.89 -59.75
N GLY A 2 -6.14 -1.07 -58.54
CA GLY A 2 -5.90 -0.12 -57.44
C GLY A 2 -4.56 -0.45 -56.80
N SER A 3 -3.64 0.52 -56.76
CA SER A 3 -2.37 0.38 -56.08
C SER A 3 -2.59 0.31 -54.57
N GLU A 4 -2.37 -0.86 -53.96
CA GLU A 4 -2.21 -0.97 -52.51
C GLU A 4 -1.00 -0.13 -52.09
N MET A 5 -1.27 1.02 -51.47
CA MET A 5 -0.25 1.87 -50.88
C MET A 5 0.34 1.12 -49.68
N LYS A 6 1.56 0.57 -49.83
CA LYS A 6 2.28 -0.11 -48.73
C LYS A 6 2.50 0.90 -47.59
N THR A 7 1.82 0.69 -46.46
CA THR A 7 2.01 1.47 -45.24
C THR A 7 3.46 1.37 -44.75
N SER A 8 4.02 2.50 -44.29
CA SER A 8 5.40 2.56 -43.80
C SER A 8 5.58 1.74 -42.52
N LYS A 9 6.78 1.16 -42.29
CA LYS A 9 7.10 0.44 -41.04
C LYS A 9 6.84 1.29 -39.79
N ALA A 10 7.08 2.60 -39.87
CA ALA A 10 6.81 3.52 -38.76
C ALA A 10 5.30 3.66 -38.49
N GLU A 11 4.48 3.68 -39.54
CA GLU A 11 3.03 3.78 -39.44
C GLU A 11 2.42 2.48 -38.89
N GLN A 12 2.95 1.33 -39.30
CA GLN A 12 2.61 0.03 -38.72
C GLN A 12 3.00 -0.04 -37.23
N PHE A 13 4.17 0.50 -36.86
CA PHE A 13 4.58 0.57 -35.46
C PHE A 13 3.65 1.48 -34.64
N ILE A 14 3.30 2.67 -35.13
CA ILE A 14 2.35 3.57 -34.47
C ILE A 14 0.97 2.91 -34.33
N GLN A 15 0.48 2.22 -35.35
CA GLN A 15 -0.77 1.45 -35.27
C GLN A 15 -0.70 0.30 -34.24
N SER A 16 0.50 -0.23 -33.99
CA SER A 16 0.72 -1.24 -32.95
C SER A 16 0.74 -0.66 -31.52
N LEU A 17 0.98 0.64 -31.35
CA LEU A 17 0.93 1.34 -30.06
C LEU A 17 -0.52 1.64 -29.66
N ASN A 18 -1.24 0.59 -29.27
CA ASN A 18 -2.62 0.69 -28.81
C ASN A 18 -2.80 0.04 -27.42
N ALA A 19 -3.89 0.42 -26.75
CA ALA A 19 -4.21 -0.08 -25.40
C ALA A 19 -4.35 -1.62 -25.36
N SER A 20 -4.80 -2.27 -26.44
CA SER A 20 -4.89 -3.73 -26.47
C SER A 20 -3.52 -4.40 -26.45
N ASN A 21 -2.55 -3.87 -27.20
CA ASN A 21 -1.20 -4.41 -27.24
C ASN A 21 -0.44 -4.09 -25.96
N ALA A 22 -0.63 -2.91 -25.38
CA ALA A 22 -0.08 -2.55 -24.07
C ALA A 22 -0.53 -3.54 -22.97
N LYS A 23 -1.82 -3.89 -22.93
CA LYS A 23 -2.33 -4.90 -21.97
C LYS A 23 -1.75 -6.29 -22.20
N LYS A 24 -1.58 -6.71 -23.45
CA LYS A 24 -0.93 -7.99 -23.78
C LYS A 24 0.52 -8.00 -23.31
N LEU A 25 1.25 -6.91 -23.52
CA LEU A 25 2.61 -6.75 -23.03
C LEU A 25 2.65 -6.80 -21.50
N ALA A 26 1.76 -6.07 -20.80
CA ALA A 26 1.66 -6.12 -19.34
C ALA A 26 1.37 -7.55 -18.84
N PHE A 27 0.47 -8.29 -19.49
CA PHE A 27 0.19 -9.68 -19.16
C PHE A 27 1.42 -10.59 -19.33
N LEU A 28 2.16 -10.44 -20.44
CA LEU A 28 3.41 -11.18 -20.67
C LEU A 28 4.49 -10.82 -19.65
N MET A 29 4.58 -9.55 -19.24
CA MET A 29 5.52 -9.12 -18.19
C MET A 29 5.16 -9.76 -16.84
N VAL A 30 3.89 -9.74 -16.44
CA VAL A 30 3.43 -10.40 -15.21
C VAL A 30 3.78 -11.87 -15.25
N LEU A 31 3.46 -12.58 -16.34
CA LEU A 31 3.82 -13.99 -16.51
C LEU A 31 5.34 -14.22 -16.41
N GLY A 32 6.13 -13.37 -17.06
CA GLY A 32 7.59 -13.42 -17.00
C GLY A 32 8.14 -13.25 -15.59
N PHE A 33 7.63 -12.27 -14.83
CA PHE A 33 8.00 -12.08 -13.43
C PHE A 33 7.55 -13.22 -12.54
N THR A 34 6.35 -13.77 -12.76
CA THR A 34 5.90 -14.96 -12.03
C THR A 34 6.83 -16.15 -12.28
N ILE A 35 7.26 -16.39 -13.51
CA ILE A 35 8.23 -17.45 -13.81
C ILE A 35 9.59 -17.16 -13.17
N TYR A 36 10.08 -15.92 -13.27
CA TYR A 36 11.36 -15.50 -12.70
C TYR A 36 11.41 -15.68 -11.18
N HIS A 37 10.42 -15.17 -10.44
CA HIS A 37 10.34 -15.33 -8.99
C HIS A 37 10.08 -16.79 -8.60
N GLY A 38 9.33 -17.54 -9.42
CA GLY A 38 9.18 -18.98 -9.24
C GLY A 38 10.51 -19.73 -9.29
N LEU A 39 11.36 -19.43 -10.29
CA LEU A 39 12.70 -19.99 -10.40
C LEU A 39 13.62 -19.54 -9.25
N LEU A 40 13.49 -18.29 -8.81
CA LEU A 40 14.23 -17.75 -7.69
C LEU A 40 13.91 -18.52 -6.40
N HIS A 41 12.63 -18.75 -6.12
CA HIS A 41 12.20 -19.53 -4.95
C HIS A 41 12.61 -20.99 -5.02
N LEU A 42 12.60 -21.60 -6.21
CA LEU A 42 13.09 -22.97 -6.40
C LEU A 42 14.61 -23.08 -6.12
N ARG A 43 15.40 -22.04 -6.41
CA ARG A 43 16.85 -22.06 -6.23
C ARG A 43 17.31 -21.65 -4.83
N TYR A 44 16.71 -20.61 -4.25
CA TYR A 44 17.17 -19.99 -3.01
C TYR A 44 16.30 -20.28 -1.79
N GLY A 45 15.09 -20.82 -2.02
CA GLY A 45 14.06 -21.04 -1.01
C GLY A 45 13.06 -19.89 -0.89
N SER A 46 11.97 -20.13 -0.19
CA SER A 46 10.92 -19.14 0.11
C SER A 46 10.95 -18.60 1.53
N ASP A 47 11.99 -18.93 2.32
CA ASP A 47 12.12 -18.48 3.71
C ASP A 47 12.54 -17.01 3.78
N SER A 48 11.61 -16.12 4.14
CA SER A 48 11.89 -14.69 4.34
C SER A 48 12.91 -14.41 5.44
N CYS A 49 13.12 -15.34 6.38
CA CYS A 49 14.20 -15.21 7.37
C CYS A 49 15.59 -15.34 6.77
N LYS A 50 15.76 -16.14 5.73
CA LYS A 50 17.05 -16.27 5.07
C LYS A 50 17.43 -14.96 4.37
N TRP A 51 16.47 -14.34 3.70
CA TRP A 51 16.63 -13.04 3.05
C TRP A 51 16.94 -11.91 4.04
N LEU A 52 16.26 -11.91 5.20
CA LEU A 52 16.51 -10.96 6.29
C LEU A 52 17.97 -10.97 6.77
N LEU A 53 18.58 -12.15 6.85
CA LEU A 53 19.95 -12.34 7.36
C LEU A 53 21.02 -12.22 6.27
N SER A 54 20.65 -12.21 4.98
CA SER A 54 21.62 -12.28 3.88
C SER A 54 22.08 -10.91 3.38
N ASP A 55 21.15 -10.06 2.96
CA ASP A 55 21.48 -8.89 2.13
C ASP A 55 20.45 -7.76 2.30
N GLY A 56 20.86 -6.53 2.00
CA GLY A 56 20.03 -5.34 2.11
C GLY A 56 20.78 -4.07 1.71
N ARG A 57 20.15 -2.92 1.95
CA ARG A 57 20.73 -1.62 1.66
C ARG A 57 20.30 -0.57 2.65
N PHE A 58 21.09 0.48 2.77
CA PHE A 58 20.66 1.69 3.45
C PHE A 58 19.74 2.54 2.58
N LYS A 59 18.69 3.05 3.21
CA LYS A 59 17.88 4.15 2.70
C LYS A 59 18.57 5.48 3.00
N GLY A 60 18.10 6.57 2.38
CA GLY A 60 18.75 7.88 2.51
C GLY A 60 18.72 8.48 3.92
N ASP A 61 17.97 7.89 4.86
CA ASP A 61 17.90 8.23 6.29
C ASP A 61 18.77 7.33 7.18
N LYS A 62 19.72 6.57 6.61
CA LYS A 62 20.53 5.56 7.32
C LYS A 62 19.70 4.44 7.99
N GLU A 63 18.43 4.26 7.62
CA GLU A 63 17.64 3.08 8.02
C GLU A 63 17.99 1.88 7.12
N TRP A 64 18.15 0.71 7.74
CA TRP A 64 18.48 -0.52 7.03
C TRP A 64 17.22 -1.17 6.43
N GLN A 65 17.27 -1.52 5.14
CA GLN A 65 16.22 -2.25 4.45
C GLN A 65 16.75 -3.59 3.94
N PRO A 66 16.32 -4.73 4.51
CA PRO A 66 16.63 -6.03 3.95
C PRO A 66 15.97 -6.18 2.58
N PHE A 67 16.61 -6.92 1.68
CA PHE A 67 15.98 -7.28 0.42
C PHE A 67 14.95 -8.39 0.65
N GLY A 68 13.83 -8.32 -0.09
CA GLY A 68 12.85 -9.40 -0.11
C GLY A 68 11.70 -9.28 0.88
N CYS A 69 11.88 -8.58 2.00
CA CYS A 69 10.87 -8.49 3.05
C CYS A 69 10.90 -7.15 3.80
N MET A 70 9.86 -6.90 4.59
CA MET A 70 9.71 -5.68 5.39
C MET A 70 9.98 -5.94 6.86
N LEU A 71 10.71 -5.02 7.49
CA LEU A 71 10.95 -5.00 8.92
C LEU A 71 9.78 -4.32 9.64
N HIS A 72 9.34 -4.91 10.75
CA HIS A 72 8.59 -4.22 11.79
C HIS A 72 9.57 -3.53 12.74
N LYS A 73 9.27 -2.30 13.14
CA LYS A 73 10.11 -1.55 14.09
C LYS A 73 9.66 -1.86 15.51
N TYR A 74 10.33 -2.82 16.15
CA TYR A 74 10.03 -3.23 17.52
C TYR A 74 10.33 -2.10 18.50
N THR A 75 9.31 -1.66 19.24
CA THR A 75 9.49 -0.85 20.44
C THR A 75 9.82 -1.74 21.64
N GLU A 76 10.25 -1.13 22.76
CA GLU A 76 10.37 -1.84 24.04
C GLU A 76 9.06 -2.57 24.39
N THR A 77 7.93 -1.90 24.22
CA THR A 77 6.62 -2.45 24.56
C THR A 77 6.27 -3.66 23.69
N ASP A 78 6.55 -3.61 22.40
CA ASP A 78 6.31 -4.70 21.44
C ASP A 78 7.19 -5.92 21.76
N THR A 79 8.45 -5.66 22.07
CA THR A 79 9.42 -6.71 22.43
C THR A 79 8.99 -7.43 23.71
N ARG A 80 8.60 -6.67 24.74
CA ARG A 80 8.11 -7.24 26.01
C ARG A 80 6.80 -8.01 25.81
N LYS A 81 5.90 -7.55 24.92
CA LYS A 81 4.67 -8.28 24.57
C LYS A 81 5.00 -9.61 23.91
N CYS A 82 5.92 -9.65 22.93
CA CYS A 82 6.37 -10.88 22.29
C CYS A 82 6.88 -11.91 23.30
N PHE A 83 7.82 -11.52 24.16
CA PHE A 83 8.39 -12.45 25.15
C PHE A 83 7.37 -12.95 26.16
N ARG A 84 6.42 -12.10 26.60
CA ARG A 84 5.31 -12.54 27.46
C ARG A 84 4.40 -13.54 26.76
N TYR A 85 4.07 -13.29 25.49
CA TYR A 85 3.25 -14.21 24.70
C TYR A 85 3.92 -15.58 24.59
N LEU A 86 5.20 -15.62 24.24
CA LEU A 86 5.96 -16.87 24.16
C LEU A 86 6.06 -17.59 25.51
N ALA A 87 6.32 -16.85 26.59
CA ALA A 87 6.38 -17.40 27.94
C ALA A 87 5.02 -17.98 28.40
N PHE A 88 3.92 -17.35 27.99
CA PHE A 88 2.56 -17.83 28.27
C PHE A 88 2.27 -19.18 27.60
N TRP A 89 2.72 -19.36 26.36
CA TRP A 89 2.62 -20.63 25.62
C TRP A 89 3.64 -21.69 26.03
N GLY A 90 4.42 -21.44 27.09
CA GLY A 90 5.34 -22.40 27.68
C GLY A 90 6.76 -22.39 27.10
N ASN A 91 7.08 -21.48 26.19
CA ASN A 91 8.45 -21.34 25.69
C ASN A 91 9.32 -20.63 26.73
N GLN A 92 10.49 -21.19 27.04
CA GLN A 92 11.53 -20.44 27.75
C GLN A 92 12.23 -19.52 26.76
N ASN A 93 12.36 -18.23 27.08
CA ASN A 93 13.11 -17.30 26.25
C ASN A 93 14.56 -17.31 26.74
N HIS A 94 15.36 -18.27 26.28
CA HIS A 94 16.76 -18.41 26.69
C HIS A 94 17.69 -18.06 25.53
N PHE A 95 18.31 -16.89 25.61
CA PHE A 95 19.16 -16.33 24.57
C PHE A 95 20.62 -16.41 25.02
N VAL A 96 21.52 -16.85 24.14
CA VAL A 96 22.95 -16.93 24.41
C VAL A 96 23.73 -16.19 23.33
N PHE A 97 24.51 -15.21 23.76
CA PHE A 97 25.49 -14.51 22.92
C PHE A 97 26.88 -15.06 23.27
N ILE A 98 27.51 -15.80 22.36
CA ILE A 98 28.81 -16.43 22.59
C ILE A 98 29.84 -15.91 21.60
N GLY A 99 30.90 -15.28 22.11
CA GLY A 99 31.88 -14.65 21.23
C GLY A 99 32.81 -13.67 21.89
N ASP A 100 33.39 -12.80 21.06
CA ASP A 100 34.35 -11.79 21.47
C ASP A 100 33.69 -10.54 22.06
N VAL A 101 34.50 -9.50 22.27
CA VAL A 101 34.04 -8.21 22.82
C VAL A 101 33.06 -7.49 21.88
N ARG A 102 33.04 -7.79 20.57
CA ARG A 102 32.05 -7.21 19.64
C ARG A 102 30.68 -7.83 19.85
N VAL A 103 30.61 -9.15 20.06
CA VAL A 103 29.36 -9.83 20.46
C VAL A 103 28.85 -9.34 21.81
N ARG A 104 29.76 -9.01 22.75
CA ARG A 104 29.39 -8.37 24.02
C ARG A 104 28.63 -7.06 23.83
N SER A 105 29.04 -6.23 22.87
CA SER A 105 28.35 -4.96 22.58
C SER A 105 26.92 -5.19 22.09
N LEU A 106 26.69 -6.24 21.29
CA LEU A 106 25.35 -6.63 20.86
C LEU A 106 24.47 -7.10 22.02
N TYR A 107 25.03 -7.93 22.92
CA TYR A 107 24.36 -8.33 24.16
C TYR A 107 23.96 -7.12 25.02
N LEU A 108 24.86 -6.15 25.20
CA LEU A 108 24.57 -4.95 25.97
C LEU A 108 23.46 -4.11 25.34
N GLU A 109 23.45 -3.95 24.02
CA GLU A 109 22.40 -3.20 23.34
C GLU A 109 21.05 -3.92 23.40
N MET A 110 21.02 -5.26 23.33
CA MET A 110 19.80 -6.04 23.56
C MET A 110 19.20 -5.75 24.95
N ILE A 111 20.04 -5.64 25.98
CA ILE A 111 19.59 -5.30 27.34
C ILE A 111 19.11 -3.85 27.40
N ASN A 112 19.82 -2.92 26.77
CA ASN A 112 19.42 -1.51 26.72
C ASN A 112 18.04 -1.35 26.06
N HIS A 113 17.75 -2.10 24.99
CA HIS A 113 16.45 -2.09 24.32
C HIS A 113 15.29 -2.60 25.19
N LEU A 114 15.58 -3.47 26.18
CA LEU A 114 14.58 -4.06 27.08
C LEU A 114 14.33 -3.27 28.36
N LYS A 115 15.22 -2.31 28.69
CA LYS A 115 15.12 -1.50 29.91
C LYS A 115 14.20 -0.29 29.68
N PRO A 116 13.31 0.03 30.65
CA PRO A 116 12.52 1.26 30.60
C PRO A 116 13.43 2.48 30.62
N ARG A 117 13.10 3.50 29.83
CA ARG A 117 13.83 4.80 29.83
C ARG A 117 13.89 5.48 31.20
N ASP A 118 12.98 5.17 32.12
CA ASP A 118 12.96 5.73 33.48
C ASP A 118 13.91 4.99 34.46
N ALA A 119 14.61 3.95 34.01
CA ALA A 119 15.55 3.15 34.80
C ALA A 119 17.01 3.64 34.68
N ASP A 120 17.22 4.94 34.46
CA ASP A 120 18.55 5.60 34.39
C ASP A 120 19.44 5.38 35.63
N ASN A 121 18.92 4.74 36.69
CA ASN A 121 19.67 4.43 37.91
C ASN A 121 20.15 2.98 38.04
N ALA A 122 19.93 2.10 37.05
CA ALA A 122 20.54 0.78 37.04
C ALA A 122 21.73 0.77 36.08
N SER A 123 22.84 1.39 36.51
CA SER A 123 24.15 1.24 35.89
C SER A 123 24.38 -0.24 35.58
N ILE A 124 24.45 -0.58 34.29
CA ILE A 124 25.12 -1.81 33.89
C ILE A 124 26.52 -1.66 34.49
N GLN A 125 26.88 -2.53 35.43
CA GLN A 125 28.17 -2.53 36.10
C GLN A 125 29.29 -2.42 35.05
N SER A 126 29.73 -1.19 34.78
CA SER A 126 30.86 -0.87 33.91
C SER A 126 32.19 -1.21 34.57
N THR A 127 32.14 -1.81 35.77
CA THR A 127 33.25 -2.25 36.61
C THR A 127 33.63 -3.72 36.43
N GLN A 128 32.88 -4.54 35.67
CA GLN A 128 33.24 -5.93 35.38
C GLN A 128 34.20 -6.05 34.18
N SER A 129 35.15 -6.99 34.25
CA SER A 129 36.16 -7.19 33.22
C SER A 129 35.52 -7.52 31.86
N LYS A 130 36.07 -6.98 30.76
CA LYS A 130 35.54 -7.18 29.39
C LYS A 130 35.47 -8.65 28.95
N ARG A 131 36.13 -9.57 29.68
CA ARG A 131 36.31 -10.99 29.36
C ARG A 131 35.53 -11.94 30.26
N GLU A 132 34.64 -11.42 31.11
CA GLU A 132 33.81 -12.23 32.01
C GLU A 132 32.46 -12.60 31.37
N ASN A 133 31.94 -13.77 31.73
CA ASN A 133 30.60 -14.18 31.35
C ASN A 133 29.57 -13.32 32.10
N LEU A 134 28.50 -12.92 31.41
CA LEU A 134 27.44 -12.09 31.96
C LEU A 134 26.10 -12.81 31.86
N GLN A 135 25.19 -12.50 32.77
CA GLN A 135 23.84 -13.05 32.78
C GLN A 135 22.83 -11.96 33.13
N PHE A 136 21.75 -11.91 32.36
CA PHE A 136 20.59 -11.07 32.61
C PHE A 136 19.35 -11.96 32.70
N VAL A 137 18.55 -11.79 33.75
CA VAL A 137 17.32 -12.57 33.96
C VAL A 137 16.16 -11.62 34.25
N ASP A 138 15.09 -11.73 33.48
CA ASP A 138 13.80 -11.11 33.77
C ASP A 138 12.78 -12.22 34.05
N TYR A 139 12.53 -12.47 35.33
CA TYR A 139 11.58 -13.48 35.80
C TYR A 139 10.15 -13.24 35.33
N LYS A 140 9.74 -11.98 35.09
CA LYS A 140 8.38 -11.65 34.61
C LYS A 140 8.19 -12.05 33.15
N LEU A 141 9.25 -12.02 32.37
CA LEU A 141 9.25 -12.40 30.95
C LEU A 141 9.69 -13.87 30.73
N ARG A 142 10.07 -14.59 31.80
CA ARG A 142 10.80 -15.87 31.72
C ARG A 142 11.95 -15.78 30.70
N LEU A 143 12.66 -14.66 30.74
CA LEU A 143 13.72 -14.32 29.81
C LEU A 143 15.06 -14.44 30.52
N GLN A 144 15.94 -15.25 29.95
CA GLN A 144 17.33 -15.36 30.35
C GLN A 144 18.21 -15.02 29.15
N ILE A 145 19.09 -14.03 29.29
CA ILE A 145 20.07 -13.66 28.28
C ILE A 145 21.46 -13.85 28.89
N ASN A 146 22.25 -14.76 28.32
CA ASN A 146 23.63 -15.01 28.75
C ASN A 146 24.62 -14.48 27.71
N TYR A 147 25.74 -13.96 28.18
CA TYR A 147 26.92 -13.70 27.37
C TYR A 147 28.07 -14.59 27.83
N ILE A 148 28.67 -15.33 26.89
CA ILE A 148 29.81 -16.22 27.13
C ILE A 148 30.99 -15.70 26.32
N TYR A 149 32.09 -15.37 26.99
CA TYR A 149 33.28 -14.88 26.31
C TYR A 149 34.04 -16.04 25.64
N ALA A 150 34.19 -15.95 24.31
CA ALA A 150 34.96 -16.86 23.49
C ALA A 150 35.57 -16.09 22.30
N ASN A 151 36.86 -15.77 22.37
CA ASN A 151 37.57 -15.06 21.30
C ASN A 151 38.02 -15.96 20.14
N GLU A 152 38.00 -17.28 20.32
CA GLU A 152 38.26 -18.27 19.29
C GLU A 152 37.29 -19.45 19.40
N VAL A 153 37.21 -20.28 18.35
CA VAL A 153 36.60 -21.62 18.41
C VAL A 153 37.47 -22.53 19.28
N SER A 154 37.44 -22.23 20.58
CA SER A 154 38.20 -22.89 21.63
C SER A 154 37.50 -24.15 22.08
N LYS A 155 38.22 -24.96 22.87
CA LYS A 155 37.61 -26.09 23.58
C LYS A 155 36.41 -25.63 24.41
N THR A 156 36.46 -24.46 25.03
CA THR A 156 35.36 -23.88 25.82
C THR A 156 34.09 -23.69 24.99
N MET A 157 34.19 -23.10 23.80
CA MET A 157 33.04 -22.90 22.92
C MET A 157 32.46 -24.24 22.45
N ILE A 158 33.33 -25.17 22.05
CA ILE A 158 32.92 -26.51 21.61
C ILE A 158 32.22 -27.27 22.75
N ASP A 159 32.77 -27.22 23.96
CA ASP A 159 32.23 -27.90 25.14
C ASP A 159 30.85 -27.33 25.53
N GLU A 160 30.61 -26.02 25.41
CA GLU A 160 29.28 -25.42 25.63
C GLU A 160 28.25 -25.90 24.59
N PHE A 161 28.61 -25.93 23.30
CA PHE A 161 27.72 -26.47 22.26
C PHE A 161 27.44 -27.96 22.46
N LEU A 162 28.44 -28.73 22.87
CA LEU A 162 28.26 -30.15 23.22
C LEU A 162 27.39 -30.31 24.47
N LYS A 163 27.50 -29.43 25.46
CA LYS A 163 26.63 -29.43 26.64
C LYS A 163 25.18 -29.18 26.24
N TRP A 164 24.90 -28.12 25.48
CA TRP A 164 23.54 -27.82 25.00
C TRP A 164 22.99 -28.93 24.10
N GLN A 165 23.85 -29.60 23.33
CA GLN A 165 23.43 -30.76 22.53
C GLN A 165 22.79 -31.86 23.40
N HIS A 166 23.26 -32.07 24.64
CA HIS A 166 22.75 -33.11 25.55
C HIS A 166 21.68 -32.61 26.52
N GLU A 167 21.45 -31.29 26.61
CA GLU A 167 20.38 -30.71 27.43
C GLU A 167 19.00 -30.98 26.82
N ASP A 168 18.00 -31.21 27.67
CA ASP A 168 16.62 -31.44 27.25
C ASP A 168 15.96 -30.16 26.71
N ASP A 169 16.28 -29.01 27.32
CA ASP A 169 15.77 -27.68 26.94
C ASP A 169 16.97 -26.75 26.63
N PRO A 170 17.57 -26.86 25.42
CA PRO A 170 18.69 -26.02 25.03
C PRO A 170 18.25 -24.56 24.81
N PRO A 171 19.20 -23.60 24.72
CA PRO A 171 18.87 -22.21 24.46
C PRO A 171 18.04 -22.02 23.18
N SER A 172 16.99 -21.19 23.26
CA SER A 172 16.07 -20.92 22.15
C SER A 172 16.73 -20.14 21.02
N LEU A 173 17.70 -19.26 21.34
CA LEU A 173 18.47 -18.48 20.37
C LEU A 173 19.94 -18.45 20.78
N ILE A 174 20.83 -18.83 19.86
CA ILE A 174 22.28 -18.77 20.05
C ILE A 174 22.86 -17.88 18.96
N VAL A 175 23.49 -16.77 19.35
CA VAL A 175 24.23 -15.86 18.46
C VAL A 175 25.71 -16.07 18.72
N ALA A 176 26.39 -16.69 17.77
CA ALA A 176 27.80 -17.03 17.84
C ALA A 176 28.63 -16.16 16.89
N SER A 177 29.79 -15.69 17.36
CA SER A 177 30.81 -15.08 16.49
C SER A 177 32.18 -15.07 17.16
N CYS A 178 33.20 -15.54 16.45
CA CYS A 178 34.58 -15.49 16.93
C CYS A 178 35.57 -15.51 15.76
N ALA A 179 36.83 -15.24 16.07
CA ALA A 179 37.96 -15.37 15.16
C ALA A 179 38.93 -16.44 15.71
N TYR A 180 40.23 -16.15 15.78
CA TYR A 180 41.24 -16.99 16.43
C TYR A 180 42.00 -16.20 17.51
N SER A 181 42.63 -16.90 18.45
CA SER A 181 43.21 -16.30 19.67
C SER A 181 44.18 -15.15 19.43
N THR A 182 44.98 -15.20 18.37
CA THR A 182 45.97 -14.18 18.01
C THR A 182 45.55 -13.30 16.83
N PHE A 183 44.24 -13.16 16.58
CA PHE A 183 43.72 -12.39 15.44
C PHE A 183 44.21 -10.94 15.43
N HIS A 184 44.25 -10.30 16.60
CA HIS A 184 44.72 -8.93 16.78
C HIS A 184 46.18 -8.69 16.37
N ASN A 185 47.01 -9.74 16.34
CA ASN A 185 48.41 -9.63 15.95
C ASN A 185 48.60 -9.38 14.44
N GLY A 186 47.53 -9.52 13.63
CA GLY A 186 47.59 -9.46 12.18
C GLY A 186 48.20 -10.71 11.54
N ASN A 187 48.25 -10.72 10.20
CA ASN A 187 48.90 -11.75 9.37
C ASN A 187 48.21 -13.14 9.39
N VAL A 188 47.06 -13.25 8.73
CA VAL A 188 46.33 -14.52 8.59
C VAL A 188 47.09 -15.48 7.65
N THR A 189 47.83 -16.42 8.22
CA THR A 189 48.51 -17.48 7.45
C THR A 189 47.56 -18.62 7.08
N LYS A 190 47.94 -19.43 6.09
CA LYS A 190 47.15 -20.59 5.65
C LYS A 190 47.01 -21.65 6.75
N GLU A 191 48.00 -21.76 7.64
CA GLU A 191 47.99 -22.71 8.75
C GLU A 191 46.93 -22.31 9.80
N VAL A 192 46.83 -21.02 10.11
CA VAL A 192 45.82 -20.48 11.04
C VAL A 192 44.41 -20.68 10.47
N GLN A 193 44.23 -20.42 9.17
CA GLN A 193 42.95 -20.67 8.48
C GLN A 193 42.54 -22.14 8.58
N LYS A 194 43.45 -23.07 8.26
CA LYS A 194 43.19 -24.51 8.36
C LYS A 194 42.88 -24.97 9.79
N ALA A 195 43.54 -24.38 10.78
CA ALA A 195 43.27 -24.67 12.18
C ALA A 195 41.87 -24.20 12.59
N PHE A 196 41.50 -22.99 12.19
CA PHE A 196 40.16 -22.44 12.40
C PHE A 196 39.09 -23.28 11.68
N GLU A 197 39.33 -23.65 10.43
CA GLU A 197 38.47 -24.53 9.62
C GLU A 197 38.20 -25.87 10.33
N LYS A 198 39.26 -26.53 10.81
CA LYS A 198 39.16 -27.79 11.54
C LYS A 198 38.35 -27.66 12.82
N ASN A 199 38.53 -26.58 13.57
CA ASN A 199 37.80 -26.35 14.82
C ASN A 199 36.32 -26.03 14.55
N LEU A 200 36.04 -25.20 13.56
CA LEU A 200 34.67 -24.85 13.16
C LEU A 200 33.91 -26.07 12.63
N THR A 201 34.56 -26.94 11.86
CA THR A 201 33.98 -28.21 11.38
C THR A 201 33.48 -29.10 12.53
N ARG A 202 34.14 -29.07 13.70
CA ARG A 202 33.71 -29.84 14.88
C ARG A 202 32.39 -29.36 15.46
N MET A 203 32.00 -28.11 15.19
CA MET A 203 30.74 -27.53 15.69
C MET A 203 29.54 -27.83 14.81
N VAL A 204 29.73 -28.25 13.55
CA VAL A 204 28.65 -28.55 12.59
C VAL A 204 27.64 -29.54 13.19
N LYS A 205 28.11 -30.69 13.70
CA LYS A 205 27.22 -31.71 14.27
C LYS A 205 26.46 -31.23 15.52
N PRO A 206 27.10 -30.59 16.53
CA PRO A 206 26.37 -29.96 17.63
C PRO A 206 25.33 -28.94 17.16
N ILE A 207 25.67 -28.08 16.19
CA ILE A 207 24.79 -27.08 15.62
C ILE A 207 23.54 -27.72 15.00
N ASP A 208 23.72 -28.69 14.11
CA ASP A 208 22.60 -29.36 13.42
C ASP A 208 21.68 -30.06 14.44
N SER A 209 22.27 -30.66 15.48
CA SER A 209 21.51 -31.28 16.56
C SER A 209 20.69 -30.27 17.37
N LEU A 210 21.19 -29.04 17.57
CA LEU A 210 20.46 -27.97 18.25
C LEU A 210 19.33 -27.43 17.38
N VAL A 211 19.57 -27.24 16.09
CA VAL A 211 18.53 -26.79 15.15
C VAL A 211 17.41 -27.84 15.03
N ALA A 212 17.75 -29.13 15.03
CA ALA A 212 16.76 -30.21 15.10
C ALA A 212 15.90 -30.16 16.38
N LYS A 213 16.45 -29.67 17.50
CA LYS A 213 15.73 -29.38 18.75
C LYS A 213 14.98 -28.04 18.75
N LYS A 214 14.88 -27.37 17.59
CA LYS A 214 14.24 -26.05 17.38
C LYS A 214 14.99 -24.85 17.96
N SER A 215 16.25 -25.00 18.41
CA SER A 215 17.11 -23.86 18.75
C SER A 215 17.51 -23.11 17.48
N LYS A 216 17.42 -21.78 17.50
CA LYS A 216 17.90 -20.95 16.39
C LYS A 216 19.39 -20.67 16.59
N VAL A 217 20.27 -21.28 15.77
CA VAL A 217 21.70 -21.01 15.80
C VAL A 217 22.07 -20.03 14.68
N ILE A 218 22.59 -18.86 15.06
CA ILE A 218 23.03 -17.81 14.15
C ILE A 218 24.54 -17.63 14.28
N TRP A 219 25.23 -17.61 13.14
CA TRP A 219 26.63 -17.21 13.09
C TRP A 219 26.76 -15.80 12.52
N LYS A 220 27.10 -14.82 13.37
CA LYS A 220 27.36 -13.44 12.95
C LYS A 220 28.75 -13.36 12.33
N LEU A 221 28.83 -12.86 11.08
CA LEU A 221 30.11 -12.60 10.44
C LEU A 221 30.88 -11.51 11.17
N GLN A 222 32.21 -11.56 11.10
CA GLN A 222 33.09 -10.55 11.65
C GLN A 222 32.90 -9.22 10.90
N ASP A 223 32.67 -8.15 11.65
CA ASP A 223 32.48 -6.80 11.11
C ASP A 223 33.80 -6.26 10.52
N PRO A 224 33.75 -5.38 9.50
CA PRO A 224 34.94 -4.65 9.07
C PRO A 224 35.50 -3.77 10.20
N ILE A 225 36.64 -3.13 9.94
CA ILE A 225 37.27 -2.15 10.83
C ILE A 225 37.55 -0.84 10.10
N ASP A 226 37.50 0.27 10.83
CA ASP A 226 37.91 1.60 10.37
C ASP A 226 39.41 1.77 10.63
N GLN A 227 40.22 1.65 9.58
CA GLN A 227 41.68 1.67 9.67
C GLN A 227 42.24 3.00 10.18
N ASP A 228 41.50 4.10 10.02
CA ASP A 228 41.97 5.44 10.36
C ASP A 228 41.86 5.73 11.88
N ARG A 229 41.05 4.96 12.60
CA ARG A 229 40.70 5.22 14.02
C ARG A 229 41.03 4.05 14.96
N LEU A 230 41.89 3.11 14.53
CA LEU A 230 42.21 1.92 15.30
C LEU A 230 43.02 2.21 16.56
N ASN A 231 42.69 1.49 17.63
CA ASN A 231 43.54 1.35 18.79
C ASN A 231 44.80 0.52 18.49
N ASP A 232 45.85 0.68 19.30
CA ASP A 232 47.13 -0.05 19.16
C ASP A 232 46.95 -1.57 19.10
N GLU A 233 45.96 -2.13 19.80
CA GLU A 233 45.65 -3.57 19.78
C GLU A 233 45.24 -4.09 18.40
N TRP A 234 44.59 -3.27 17.57
CA TRP A 234 44.02 -3.69 16.27
C TRP A 234 44.81 -3.21 15.07
N LYS A 235 45.89 -2.47 15.30
CA LYS A 235 46.67 -1.77 14.27
C LYS A 235 47.21 -2.67 13.16
N ASN A 236 47.46 -3.94 13.47
CA ASN A 236 48.01 -4.90 12.51
C ASN A 236 46.94 -5.68 11.74
N VAL A 237 45.66 -5.55 12.09
CA VAL A 237 44.55 -6.25 11.44
C VAL A 237 44.14 -5.50 10.18
N GLN A 238 43.89 -6.23 9.10
CA GLN A 238 43.40 -5.68 7.83
C GLN A 238 41.98 -6.18 7.51
N ASN A 239 41.23 -5.46 6.68
CA ASN A 239 39.88 -5.90 6.29
C ASN A 239 39.93 -7.18 5.43
N GLU A 240 41.00 -7.39 4.67
CA GLU A 240 41.24 -8.62 3.92
C GLU A 240 41.42 -9.84 4.83
N ASP A 241 42.00 -9.64 6.02
CA ASP A 241 42.15 -10.71 7.02
C ASP A 241 40.78 -11.11 7.60
N ILE A 242 39.92 -10.13 7.87
CA ILE A 242 38.52 -10.34 8.29
C ILE A 242 37.74 -11.10 7.22
N ASP A 243 37.88 -10.70 5.96
CA ASP A 243 37.19 -11.33 4.83
C ASP A 243 37.62 -12.78 4.62
N ARG A 244 38.91 -13.07 4.78
CA ARG A 244 39.42 -14.46 4.73
C ARG A 244 38.79 -15.35 5.80
N ILE A 245 38.64 -14.87 7.03
CA ILE A 245 38.02 -15.64 8.11
C ILE A 245 36.52 -15.81 7.87
N ASN A 246 35.83 -14.75 7.44
CA ASN A 246 34.42 -14.82 7.07
C ASN A 246 34.17 -15.81 5.92
N GLN A 247 35.10 -15.91 4.97
CA GLN A 247 35.00 -16.90 3.89
C GLN A 247 35.08 -18.33 4.42
N VAL A 248 35.98 -18.62 5.36
CA VAL A 248 36.07 -19.96 5.99
C VAL A 248 34.77 -20.32 6.71
N VAL A 249 34.16 -19.35 7.41
CA VAL A 249 32.85 -19.53 8.05
C VAL A 249 31.79 -19.88 7.01
N TYR A 250 31.74 -19.13 5.90
CA TYR A 250 30.78 -19.36 4.84
C TYR A 250 30.94 -20.74 4.21
N ASP A 251 32.18 -21.14 3.90
CA ASP A 251 32.48 -22.41 3.24
C ASP A 251 32.12 -23.63 4.11
N ILE A 252 32.18 -23.51 5.43
CA ILE A 252 31.82 -24.62 6.34
C ILE A 252 30.33 -24.58 6.72
N LEU A 253 29.85 -23.46 7.25
CA LEU A 253 28.51 -23.38 7.84
C LEU A 253 27.40 -23.27 6.79
N SER A 254 27.70 -22.97 5.53
CA SER A 254 26.70 -23.01 4.45
C SER A 254 26.15 -24.42 4.19
N TYR A 255 26.90 -25.46 4.60
CA TYR A 255 26.49 -26.85 4.52
C TYR A 255 25.90 -27.39 5.84
N SER A 256 25.78 -26.55 6.87
CA SER A 256 25.12 -26.90 8.14
C SER A 256 23.77 -26.20 8.26
N ASP A 257 22.97 -26.54 9.28
CA ASP A 257 21.67 -25.92 9.52
C ASP A 257 21.78 -24.54 10.23
N ALA A 258 23.00 -24.02 10.44
CA ALA A 258 23.21 -22.70 11.03
C ALA A 258 22.81 -21.59 10.05
N LYS A 259 22.21 -20.52 10.59
CA LYS A 259 21.93 -19.32 9.79
C LYS A 259 23.13 -18.38 9.83
N ILE A 260 23.76 -18.16 8.68
CA ILE A 260 24.82 -17.16 8.54
C ILE A 260 24.18 -15.77 8.48
N TRP A 261 24.65 -14.85 9.32
CA TRP A 261 24.16 -13.48 9.38
C TRP A 261 25.13 -12.52 8.68
N SER A 262 24.93 -12.40 7.37
CA SER A 262 25.71 -11.55 6.48
C SER A 262 25.24 -10.11 6.45
N SER A 263 23.95 -9.85 6.66
CA SER A 263 23.38 -8.49 6.64
C SER A 263 23.98 -7.58 7.73
N SER A 264 24.35 -8.13 8.90
CA SER A 264 25.05 -7.37 9.95
C SER A 264 26.41 -6.83 9.48
N LYS A 265 27.19 -7.64 8.74
CA LYS A 265 28.45 -7.18 8.13
C LYS A 265 28.21 -6.01 7.17
N MET A 266 27.14 -6.06 6.38
CA MET A 266 26.80 -4.99 5.43
C MET A 266 26.33 -3.71 6.15
N ILE A 267 25.56 -3.84 7.23
CA ILE A 267 25.19 -2.73 8.10
C ILE A 267 26.46 -2.06 8.64
N ALA A 268 27.39 -2.86 9.15
CA ALA A 268 28.67 -2.39 9.65
C ALA A 268 29.49 -1.67 8.57
N SER A 269 29.58 -2.25 7.35
CA SER A 269 30.27 -1.63 6.21
C SER A 269 29.65 -0.30 5.75
N GLY A 270 28.34 -0.09 5.93
CA GLY A 270 27.68 1.16 5.55
C GLY A 270 27.69 2.25 6.62
N LEU A 271 28.10 1.94 7.85
CA LEU A 271 28.13 2.86 9.01
C LEU A 271 29.52 2.93 9.66
N VAL A 272 30.58 2.79 8.86
CA VAL A 272 31.98 2.82 9.34
C VAL A 272 32.31 4.14 10.05
N ASP A 273 31.68 5.25 9.63
CA ASP A 273 31.83 6.58 10.22
C ASP A 273 31.42 6.65 11.69
N GLU A 274 30.53 5.76 12.13
CA GLU A 274 29.97 5.69 13.49
C GLU A 274 30.69 4.70 14.41
N PHE A 275 31.79 4.09 13.95
CA PHE A 275 32.53 3.11 14.75
C PHE A 275 33.18 3.74 15.98
N VAL A 276 33.17 3.01 17.10
CA VAL A 276 33.83 3.39 18.34
C VAL A 276 35.21 2.72 18.38
N ASP A 277 36.26 3.49 18.62
CA ASP A 277 37.66 3.02 18.64
C ASP A 277 38.13 2.32 17.34
N GLY A 278 37.44 2.60 16.22
CA GLY A 278 37.67 2.02 14.90
C GLY A 278 37.35 0.53 14.76
N ASN A 279 36.99 -0.17 15.85
CA ASN A 279 36.76 -1.62 15.86
C ASN A 279 35.41 -2.03 16.46
N LYS A 280 34.65 -1.17 17.15
CA LYS A 280 33.32 -1.53 17.67
C LYS A 280 32.25 -0.84 16.86
N LEU A 281 31.14 -1.54 16.65
CA LEU A 281 29.95 -0.97 16.03
C LEU A 281 29.43 0.21 16.84
N GLY A 282 29.00 1.26 16.12
CA GLY A 282 28.25 2.36 16.70
C GLY A 282 26.86 1.93 17.19
N VAL A 283 26.24 2.78 18.00
CA VAL A 283 24.91 2.51 18.60
C VAL A 283 23.84 2.29 17.53
N LEU A 284 23.89 3.01 16.41
CA LEU A 284 22.90 2.84 15.33
C LEU A 284 23.00 1.47 14.65
N ALA A 285 24.21 1.02 14.34
CA ALA A 285 24.44 -0.30 13.75
C ALA A 285 23.99 -1.42 14.70
N LEU A 286 24.30 -1.31 15.99
CA LEU A 286 23.84 -2.26 17.00
C LEU A 286 22.30 -2.28 17.10
N LYS A 287 21.64 -1.12 17.03
CA LYS A 287 20.17 -1.04 17.00
C LYS A 287 19.58 -1.75 15.79
N HIS A 288 20.14 -1.57 14.60
CA HIS A 288 19.71 -2.29 13.40
C HIS A 288 19.87 -3.80 13.56
N ASP A 289 20.98 -4.25 14.12
CA ASP A 289 21.22 -5.67 14.39
C ASP A 289 20.21 -6.25 15.39
N ILE A 290 19.89 -5.52 16.46
CA ILE A 290 18.82 -5.93 17.41
C ILE A 290 17.46 -6.00 16.71
N GLN A 291 17.11 -5.02 15.87
CA GLN A 291 15.85 -5.05 15.12
C GLN A 291 15.76 -6.28 14.21
N ILE A 292 16.87 -6.68 13.56
CA ILE A 292 16.92 -7.92 12.77
C ILE A 292 16.65 -9.15 13.64
N LEU A 293 17.32 -9.27 14.79
CA LEU A 293 17.11 -10.40 15.70
C LEU A 293 15.67 -10.49 16.20
N LEU A 294 15.08 -9.35 16.56
CA LEU A 294 13.70 -9.29 17.04
C LEU A 294 12.70 -9.66 15.94
N ASN A 295 12.88 -9.15 14.72
CA ASN A 295 12.05 -9.54 13.58
C ASN A 295 12.16 -11.05 13.30
N MET A 296 13.37 -11.60 13.40
CA MET A 296 13.58 -13.03 13.18
C MET A 296 12.99 -13.93 14.27
N TYR A 297 12.96 -13.46 15.51
CA TYR A 297 12.47 -14.24 16.64
C TYR A 297 10.95 -14.09 16.86
N CYS A 298 10.42 -12.87 16.73
CA CYS A 298 9.06 -12.52 17.18
C CYS A 298 7.99 -12.41 16.07
N ASN A 299 8.34 -12.11 14.82
CA ASN A 299 7.33 -11.72 13.81
C ASN A 299 6.25 -12.77 13.58
N ASP A 300 6.61 -14.05 13.49
CA ASP A 300 5.68 -15.15 13.26
C ASP A 300 4.61 -15.29 14.37
N TYR A 301 4.88 -14.76 15.57
CA TYR A 301 3.98 -14.86 16.72
C TYR A 301 3.13 -13.61 16.95
N MET A 302 3.58 -12.46 16.45
CA MET A 302 2.94 -11.17 16.76
C MET A 302 1.98 -10.69 15.66
N ASN A 303 2.00 -11.31 14.48
CA ASN A 303 1.12 -11.02 13.35
C ASN A 303 0.97 -9.51 13.04
N TYR A 304 2.10 -8.80 13.02
CA TYR A 304 2.12 -7.37 12.69
C TYR A 304 1.92 -7.15 11.19
N ASN A 305 1.01 -6.26 10.81
CA ASN A 305 0.69 -5.98 9.41
C ASN A 305 1.78 -5.20 8.65
N ASP A 306 2.73 -4.60 9.35
CA ASP A 306 3.82 -3.79 8.78
C ASP A 306 5.17 -4.53 8.67
N GLY A 307 5.23 -5.79 9.15
CA GLY A 307 6.39 -6.66 9.03
C GLY A 307 6.08 -7.94 8.23
N THR A 308 6.92 -8.29 7.27
CA THR A 308 6.79 -9.53 6.47
C THR A 308 8.01 -10.43 6.54
N CYS A 309 9.14 -9.93 7.07
CA CYS A 309 10.30 -10.76 7.35
C CYS A 309 9.97 -11.79 8.43
N CYS A 310 10.36 -13.06 8.25
CA CYS A 310 10.15 -14.12 9.24
C CYS A 310 8.70 -14.27 9.73
N SER A 311 7.73 -13.99 8.86
CA SER A 311 6.31 -14.14 9.15
C SER A 311 5.69 -15.12 8.15
N SER A 312 4.97 -16.11 8.67
CA SER A 312 4.16 -17.01 7.87
C SER A 312 2.98 -16.27 7.20
N ALA A 313 2.55 -16.76 6.04
CA ALA A 313 1.43 -16.17 5.34
C ALA A 313 0.12 -16.45 6.10
N GLU A 314 -0.79 -15.48 6.11
CA GLU A 314 -2.11 -15.64 6.71
C GLU A 314 -2.86 -16.85 6.12
N THR A 315 -3.54 -17.61 6.98
CA THR A 315 -4.36 -18.75 6.56
C THR A 315 -5.54 -18.31 5.69
N TYR A 316 -5.90 -19.13 4.70
CA TYR A 316 -7.01 -18.84 3.80
C TYR A 316 -8.37 -19.08 4.48
N THR A 317 -9.37 -18.26 4.14
CA THR A 317 -10.75 -18.42 4.63
C THR A 317 -11.62 -19.20 3.64
N ILE A 318 -12.72 -19.78 4.13
CA ILE A 318 -13.68 -20.52 3.28
C ILE A 318 -14.28 -19.62 2.21
N ILE A 319 -14.53 -18.34 2.50
CA ILE A 319 -15.08 -17.38 1.54
C ILE A 319 -14.10 -17.14 0.40
N GLN A 320 -12.81 -17.01 0.68
CA GLN A 320 -11.80 -16.93 -0.35
C GLN A 320 -11.82 -18.18 -1.22
N VAL A 321 -11.87 -19.37 -0.61
CA VAL A 321 -11.94 -20.64 -1.35
C VAL A 321 -13.17 -20.70 -2.26
N VAL A 322 -14.37 -20.37 -1.76
CA VAL A 322 -15.62 -20.37 -2.54
C VAL A 322 -15.57 -19.32 -3.68
N THR A 323 -15.03 -18.14 -3.40
CA THR A 323 -14.91 -17.05 -4.39
C THR A 323 -13.95 -17.43 -5.50
N TYR A 324 -12.76 -17.94 -5.17
CA TYR A 324 -11.79 -18.41 -6.16
C TYR A 324 -12.26 -19.65 -6.90
N ALA A 325 -13.02 -20.55 -6.26
CA ALA A 325 -13.64 -21.68 -6.96
C ALA A 325 -14.65 -21.20 -8.02
N THR A 326 -15.50 -20.21 -7.68
CA THR A 326 -16.47 -19.63 -8.61
C THR A 326 -15.80 -18.93 -9.79
N LEU A 327 -14.77 -18.12 -9.49
CA LEU A 327 -13.93 -17.47 -10.50
C LEU A 327 -13.17 -18.50 -11.36
N GLY A 328 -12.70 -19.58 -10.76
CA GLY A 328 -12.04 -20.71 -11.43
C GLY A 328 -12.98 -21.43 -12.40
N VAL A 329 -14.24 -21.67 -12.03
CA VAL A 329 -15.26 -22.21 -12.94
C VAL A 329 -15.44 -21.27 -14.14
N CYS A 330 -15.57 -19.96 -13.92
CA CYS A 330 -15.66 -19.00 -15.03
C CYS A 330 -14.44 -19.05 -15.96
N LEU A 331 -13.23 -19.18 -15.39
CA LEU A 331 -11.99 -19.31 -16.14
C LEU A 331 -11.94 -20.60 -16.98
N THR A 332 -12.39 -21.73 -16.43
CA THR A 332 -12.44 -23.01 -17.16
C THR A 332 -13.47 -23.00 -18.29
N ILE A 333 -14.63 -22.37 -18.09
CA ILE A 333 -15.64 -22.23 -19.15
C ILE A 333 -15.11 -21.31 -20.25
N ALA A 334 -14.47 -20.19 -19.89
CA ALA A 334 -13.88 -19.29 -20.86
C ALA A 334 -12.75 -19.97 -21.67
N SER A 335 -11.88 -20.74 -21.02
CA SER A 335 -10.82 -21.49 -21.71
C SER A 335 -11.39 -22.55 -22.64
N ALA A 336 -12.41 -23.30 -22.22
CA ALA A 336 -13.13 -24.24 -23.07
C ALA A 336 -13.79 -23.57 -24.28
N MET A 337 -14.39 -22.39 -24.10
CA MET A 337 -14.96 -21.60 -25.21
C MET A 337 -13.88 -21.17 -26.21
N ILE A 338 -12.72 -20.70 -25.72
CA ILE A 338 -11.59 -20.29 -26.55
C ILE A 338 -11.01 -21.49 -27.31
N VAL A 339 -10.78 -22.62 -26.63
CA VAL A 339 -10.26 -23.85 -27.23
C VAL A 339 -11.24 -24.39 -28.27
N ARG A 340 -12.54 -24.45 -27.97
CA ARG A 340 -13.57 -24.88 -28.94
C ARG A 340 -13.55 -24.02 -30.19
N ARG A 341 -13.45 -22.70 -30.04
CA ARG A 341 -13.37 -21.76 -31.18
C ARG A 341 -12.09 -21.95 -31.98
N TRP A 342 -10.95 -22.12 -31.30
CA TRP A 342 -9.68 -22.40 -31.96
C TRP A 342 -9.71 -23.71 -32.75
N LEU A 343 -10.28 -24.78 -32.17
CA LEU A 343 -10.50 -26.06 -32.84
C LEU A 343 -11.46 -25.95 -34.03
N LEU A 344 -12.55 -25.18 -33.93
CA LEU A 344 -13.48 -24.95 -35.04
C LEU A 344 -12.85 -24.13 -36.17
N LYS A 345 -12.02 -23.14 -35.82
CA LYS A 345 -11.23 -22.36 -36.78
C LYS A 345 -10.21 -23.23 -37.51
N LEU A 346 -9.52 -24.13 -36.79
CA LEU A 346 -8.63 -25.13 -37.39
C LEU A 346 -9.37 -26.10 -38.32
N ARG A 347 -10.63 -26.43 -38.01
CA ARG A 347 -11.50 -27.26 -38.85
C ARG A 347 -12.17 -26.52 -40.02
N GLY A 348 -11.86 -25.23 -40.23
CA GLY A 348 -12.37 -24.45 -41.36
C GLY A 348 -13.84 -24.01 -41.24
N VAL A 349 -14.47 -24.14 -40.07
CA VAL A 349 -15.87 -23.71 -39.85
C VAL A 349 -15.88 -22.26 -39.38
N ASN A 350 -16.21 -21.33 -40.27
CA ASN A 350 -16.43 -19.93 -39.91
C ASN A 350 -17.81 -19.78 -39.24
N ILE A 351 -17.80 -19.45 -37.95
CA ILE A 351 -19.03 -19.18 -37.18
C ILE A 351 -19.50 -17.75 -37.52
N TYR A 352 -20.62 -17.64 -38.21
CA TYR A 352 -21.32 -16.36 -38.36
C TYR A 352 -22.04 -16.03 -37.05
N VAL A 353 -21.54 -15.02 -36.33
CA VAL A 353 -22.24 -14.44 -35.17
C VAL A 353 -23.21 -13.38 -35.69
N PRO A 354 -24.52 -13.45 -35.38
CA PRO A 354 -25.48 -12.45 -35.85
C PRO A 354 -25.17 -11.10 -35.19
N LEU A 355 -25.09 -10.06 -36.01
CA LEU A 355 -24.81 -8.69 -35.62
C LEU A 355 -26.01 -8.13 -34.85
N SER A 356 -25.93 -7.99 -33.52
CA SER A 356 -26.91 -7.19 -32.78
C SER A 356 -26.69 -5.71 -33.10
N GLN A 357 -27.59 -5.15 -33.89
CA GLN A 357 -27.65 -3.71 -34.18
C GLN A 357 -28.01 -2.92 -32.91
N THR A 358 -27.01 -2.41 -32.22
CA THR A 358 -27.14 -1.21 -31.39
C THR A 358 -25.84 -0.39 -31.51
N ALA A 359 -25.87 0.51 -32.49
CA ALA A 359 -25.03 1.70 -32.71
C ALA A 359 -23.66 1.79 -32.00
N THR A 360 -22.59 1.45 -32.72
CA THR A 360 -21.43 2.31 -33.08
C THR A 360 -20.31 1.43 -33.66
N GLY A 361 -19.82 1.77 -34.85
CA GLY A 361 -19.00 0.90 -35.70
C GLY A 361 -17.70 0.39 -35.07
N THR A 362 -17.73 -0.83 -34.54
CA THR A 362 -16.54 -1.57 -34.12
C THR A 362 -16.49 -2.94 -34.79
N SER A 363 -15.29 -3.32 -35.23
CA SER A 363 -14.97 -4.53 -36.00
C SER A 363 -15.43 -5.83 -35.31
N PRO A 364 -15.68 -6.94 -36.05
CA PRO A 364 -16.18 -8.21 -35.50
C PRO A 364 -15.30 -8.86 -34.40
N ALA A 365 -14.01 -8.50 -34.30
CA ALA A 365 -13.15 -8.92 -33.19
C ALA A 365 -13.53 -8.27 -31.83
N ALA A 366 -14.28 -7.17 -31.81
CA ALA A 366 -14.72 -6.47 -30.60
C ALA A 366 -15.95 -7.14 -29.94
N ALA A 367 -16.84 -7.76 -30.74
CA ALA A 367 -17.99 -8.50 -30.23
C ALA A 367 -17.57 -9.72 -29.37
N ASP A 368 -16.42 -10.33 -29.69
CA ASP A 368 -15.86 -11.47 -28.97
C ASP A 368 -15.42 -11.16 -27.52
N SER A 369 -15.15 -9.89 -27.23
CA SER A 369 -14.73 -9.41 -25.91
C SER A 369 -15.89 -8.98 -24.99
N GLN A 370 -17.14 -9.12 -25.44
CA GLN A 370 -18.34 -8.66 -24.71
C GLN A 370 -19.06 -9.77 -23.94
N SER A 371 -18.63 -11.03 -24.04
CA SER A 371 -19.29 -12.10 -23.27
C SER A 371 -19.00 -11.93 -21.76
N PRO A 372 -20.01 -12.01 -20.88
CA PRO A 372 -19.83 -11.82 -19.45
C PRO A 372 -18.89 -12.87 -18.83
N ILE A 373 -18.84 -14.08 -19.40
CA ILE A 373 -17.97 -15.17 -18.94
C ILE A 373 -16.49 -14.84 -19.19
N ILE A 374 -16.14 -14.31 -20.37
CA ILE A 374 -14.76 -13.89 -20.66
C ILE A 374 -14.36 -12.69 -19.78
N ALA A 375 -15.30 -11.78 -19.50
CA ALA A 375 -15.07 -10.67 -18.57
C ALA A 375 -14.79 -11.17 -17.14
N LEU A 376 -15.58 -12.12 -16.63
CA LEU A 376 -15.36 -12.74 -15.32
C LEU A 376 -14.07 -13.57 -15.28
N ALA A 377 -13.69 -14.25 -16.35
CA ALA A 377 -12.42 -14.96 -16.44
C ALA A 377 -11.22 -14.01 -16.43
N SER A 378 -11.31 -12.87 -17.12
CA SER A 378 -10.27 -11.82 -17.06
C SER A 378 -10.16 -11.24 -15.65
N LEU A 379 -11.30 -10.99 -15.00
CA LEU A 379 -11.35 -10.58 -13.59
C LEU A 379 -10.68 -11.61 -12.68
N ALA A 380 -10.94 -12.92 -12.88
CA ALA A 380 -10.34 -14.00 -12.10
C ALA A 380 -8.80 -13.97 -12.14
N ILE A 381 -8.22 -13.77 -13.32
CA ILE A 381 -6.76 -13.66 -13.50
C ILE A 381 -6.22 -12.43 -12.74
N ILE A 382 -6.91 -11.30 -12.82
CA ILE A 382 -6.49 -10.06 -12.12
C ILE A 382 -6.58 -10.23 -10.61
N MET A 383 -7.64 -10.86 -10.09
CA MET A 383 -7.80 -11.12 -8.66
C MET A 383 -6.72 -12.08 -8.14
N ALA A 384 -6.41 -13.13 -8.90
CA ALA A 384 -5.32 -14.05 -8.57
C ALA A 384 -3.95 -13.33 -8.55
N TYR A 385 -3.71 -12.42 -9.50
CA TYR A 385 -2.52 -11.58 -9.51
C TYR A 385 -2.43 -10.70 -8.26
N PHE A 386 -3.51 -10.02 -7.87
CA PHE A 386 -3.51 -9.19 -6.66
C PHE A 386 -3.25 -10.01 -5.40
N TYR A 387 -3.81 -11.22 -5.31
CA TYR A 387 -3.60 -12.09 -4.16
C TYR A 387 -2.15 -12.53 -4.06
N LEU A 388 -1.52 -12.86 -5.20
CA LEU A 388 -0.11 -13.20 -5.27
C LEU A 388 0.78 -12.03 -4.82
N CYS A 389 0.50 -10.80 -5.27
CA CYS A 389 1.26 -9.60 -4.90
C CYS A 389 1.16 -9.23 -3.42
N ASP A 390 -0.03 -9.32 -2.83
CA ASP A 390 -0.27 -8.74 -1.52
C ASP A 390 -0.28 -9.78 -0.39
N ARG A 391 -0.96 -10.91 -0.60
CA ARG A 391 -1.26 -11.91 0.45
C ARG A 391 -0.22 -13.01 0.56
N THR A 392 0.66 -13.16 -0.42
CA THR A 392 1.75 -14.12 -0.39
C THR A 392 3.11 -13.43 -0.25
N ASN A 393 4.13 -14.18 0.14
CA ASN A 393 5.54 -13.75 0.12
C ASN A 393 6.25 -14.12 -1.20
N PHE A 394 5.47 -14.42 -2.25
CA PHE A 394 6.00 -14.82 -3.56
C PHE A 394 6.69 -13.67 -4.29
N PHE A 395 6.15 -12.46 -4.15
CA PHE A 395 6.83 -11.25 -4.60
C PHE A 395 7.41 -10.52 -3.40
N MET A 396 8.57 -9.92 -3.63
CA MET A 396 9.33 -9.21 -2.61
C MET A 396 8.63 -7.91 -2.19
N LYS A 397 8.80 -7.50 -0.94
CA LYS A 397 8.20 -6.30 -0.37
C LYS A 397 9.26 -5.47 0.36
N GLU A 398 9.19 -4.15 0.24
CA GLU A 398 10.08 -3.21 0.95
C GLU A 398 9.25 -2.23 1.78
N ASN A 399 9.79 -1.76 2.92
CA ASN A 399 9.15 -0.69 3.69
C ASN A 399 9.15 0.61 2.87
N LYS A 400 8.14 1.46 3.07
CA LYS A 400 8.10 2.78 2.46
C LYS A 400 9.28 3.65 2.89
N TYR A 401 9.63 4.59 2.03
CA TYR A 401 10.67 5.58 2.30
C TYR A 401 10.25 6.93 1.72
N TYR A 402 10.21 7.94 2.57
CA TYR A 402 9.96 9.31 2.16
C TYR A 402 11.27 10.06 2.01
N SER A 403 11.47 10.68 0.84
CA SER A 403 12.39 11.78 0.67
C SER A 403 11.74 12.87 -0.17
N GLU A 404 12.18 14.11 0.02
CA GLU A 404 11.64 15.27 -0.71
C GLU A 404 11.78 15.07 -2.23
N PHE A 405 12.92 14.57 -2.68
CA PHE A 405 13.15 14.27 -4.09
C PHE A 405 12.26 13.14 -4.61
N SER A 406 12.07 12.06 -3.83
CA SER A 406 11.21 10.94 -4.24
C SER A 406 9.75 11.34 -4.36
N PHE A 407 9.30 12.38 -3.65
CA PHE A 407 7.95 12.91 -3.75
C PHE A 407 7.80 13.99 -4.84
N TRP A 408 8.63 15.03 -4.82
CA TRP A 408 8.45 16.20 -5.69
C TRP A 408 8.86 15.96 -7.15
N ILE A 409 9.86 15.10 -7.42
CA ILE A 409 10.28 14.81 -8.81
C ILE A 409 9.15 14.13 -9.60
N PRO A 410 8.52 13.03 -9.12
CA PRO A 410 7.38 12.43 -9.83
C PRO A 410 6.19 13.38 -9.98
N VAL A 411 5.91 14.21 -8.96
CA VAL A 411 4.87 15.24 -9.04
C VAL A 411 5.18 16.21 -10.19
N GLY A 412 6.38 16.80 -10.19
CA GLY A 412 6.81 17.72 -11.26
C GLY A 412 6.77 17.09 -12.64
N TYR A 413 7.24 15.85 -12.78
CA TYR A 413 7.21 15.10 -14.03
C TYR A 413 5.80 14.92 -14.59
N VAL A 414 4.86 14.49 -13.74
CA VAL A 414 3.46 14.30 -14.12
C VAL A 414 2.79 15.63 -14.53
N PHE A 415 3.10 16.74 -13.86
CA PHE A 415 2.60 18.05 -14.25
C PHE A 415 3.18 18.53 -15.58
N VAL A 416 4.46 18.30 -15.83
CA VAL A 416 5.10 18.61 -17.12
C VAL A 416 4.42 17.84 -18.25
N LEU A 417 4.21 16.53 -18.09
CA LEU A 417 3.45 15.73 -19.06
C LEU A 417 2.03 16.26 -19.27
N GLY A 418 1.32 16.57 -18.17
CA GLY A 418 -0.02 17.13 -18.22
C GLY A 418 -0.11 18.42 -19.05
N LEU A 419 0.88 19.31 -18.94
CA LEU A 419 0.96 20.54 -19.73
C LEU A 419 1.22 20.28 -21.22
N PHE A 420 2.10 19.32 -21.56
CA PHE A 420 2.41 18.96 -22.94
C PHE A 420 1.21 18.40 -23.71
N PHE A 421 0.34 17.64 -23.03
CA PHE A 421 -0.85 17.02 -23.65
C PHE A 421 -2.12 17.87 -23.45
N THR A 422 -2.05 19.17 -23.77
CA THR A 422 -3.20 20.09 -23.69
C THR A 422 -3.90 20.24 -25.04
N GLU A 423 -5.22 20.06 -25.06
CA GLU A 423 -6.07 20.22 -26.26
C GLU A 423 -7.23 21.19 -26.00
N ASP A 424 -7.84 21.69 -27.08
CA ASP A 424 -9.04 22.54 -27.00
C ASP A 424 -10.29 21.67 -26.77
N SER A 425 -11.13 22.09 -25.82
CA SER A 425 -12.43 21.49 -25.51
C SER A 425 -13.52 22.02 -26.44
N LYS A 426 -14.49 21.16 -26.76
CA LYS A 426 -15.70 21.56 -27.50
C LYS A 426 -16.72 22.29 -26.62
N PHE A 427 -16.53 22.26 -25.30
CA PHE A 427 -17.47 22.82 -24.33
C PHE A 427 -16.88 24.08 -23.70
N THR A 428 -17.68 25.14 -23.65
CA THR A 428 -17.31 26.40 -22.97
C THR A 428 -17.82 26.49 -21.54
N LYS A 429 -18.76 25.61 -21.15
CA LYS A 429 -19.41 25.62 -19.83
C LYS A 429 -18.42 25.32 -18.71
N VAL A 430 -18.60 25.99 -17.59
CA VAL A 430 -17.82 25.76 -16.35
C VAL A 430 -18.06 24.34 -15.84
N LEU A 431 -16.98 23.66 -15.43
CA LEU A 431 -17.02 22.29 -14.91
C LEU A 431 -17.70 21.30 -15.85
N HIS A 432 -17.48 21.44 -17.16
CA HIS A 432 -17.86 20.42 -18.12
C HIS A 432 -17.08 19.12 -17.91
N ARG A 433 -17.53 18.04 -18.53
CA ARG A 433 -17.02 16.69 -18.28
C ARG A 433 -15.50 16.58 -18.44
N ASP A 434 -14.93 17.09 -19.53
CA ASP A 434 -13.50 16.98 -19.80
C ASP A 434 -12.65 17.67 -18.72
N GLN A 435 -13.11 18.84 -18.23
CA GLN A 435 -12.48 19.54 -17.11
C GLN A 435 -12.63 18.80 -15.78
N THR A 436 -13.80 18.20 -15.50
CA THR A 436 -13.97 17.40 -14.28
C THR A 436 -13.13 16.13 -14.30
N ASP A 437 -12.97 15.50 -15.46
CA ASP A 437 -12.11 14.34 -15.64
C ASP A 437 -10.63 14.77 -15.52
N GLU A 438 -10.21 15.88 -16.11
CA GLU A 438 -8.87 16.47 -15.90
C GLU A 438 -8.59 16.69 -14.41
N LEU A 439 -9.52 17.34 -13.71
CA LEU A 439 -9.39 17.64 -12.29
C LEU A 439 -9.22 16.38 -11.44
N LYS A 440 -10.04 15.36 -11.68
CA LYS A 440 -9.88 14.05 -11.03
C LYS A 440 -8.52 13.45 -11.36
N GLY A 441 -8.10 13.49 -12.62
CA GLY A 441 -6.84 12.89 -13.07
C GLY A 441 -5.61 13.39 -12.34
N TRP A 442 -5.40 14.71 -12.29
CA TRP A 442 -4.23 15.24 -11.60
C TRP A 442 -4.31 15.03 -10.09
N MET A 443 -5.50 15.17 -9.48
CA MET A 443 -5.70 14.87 -8.06
C MET A 443 -5.35 13.39 -7.77
N GLN A 444 -5.79 12.47 -8.63
CA GLN A 444 -5.51 11.04 -8.48
C GLN A 444 -4.01 10.76 -8.51
N LEU A 445 -3.29 11.29 -9.50
CA LEU A 445 -1.87 11.03 -9.66
C LEU A 445 -1.05 11.55 -8.45
N VAL A 446 -1.40 12.72 -7.92
CA VAL A 446 -0.75 13.25 -6.70
C VAL A 446 -1.05 12.39 -5.47
N ILE A 447 -2.31 11.95 -5.29
CA ILE A 447 -2.70 11.03 -4.21
C ILE A 447 -1.94 9.70 -4.30
N LEU A 448 -1.80 9.15 -5.50
CA LEU A 448 -1.09 7.90 -5.76
C LEU A 448 0.40 8.02 -5.39
N ILE A 449 1.07 9.09 -5.80
CA ILE A 449 2.48 9.36 -5.44
C ILE A 449 2.63 9.47 -3.93
N TYR A 450 1.73 10.22 -3.26
CA TYR A 450 1.72 10.37 -1.80
C TYR A 450 1.69 9.04 -1.05
N TYR A 451 0.81 8.11 -1.46
CA TYR A 451 0.68 6.81 -0.81
C TYR A 451 1.88 5.90 -1.07
N MET A 452 2.46 5.98 -2.28
CA MET A 452 3.63 5.21 -2.66
C MET A 452 4.88 5.64 -1.87
N THR A 453 5.12 6.95 -1.73
CA THR A 453 6.29 7.48 -1.02
C THR A 453 6.13 7.49 0.50
N GLY A 454 4.93 7.26 1.03
CA GLY A 454 4.69 7.32 2.49
C GLY A 454 4.84 8.72 3.07
N ALA A 455 4.46 9.77 2.32
CA ALA A 455 4.62 11.17 2.73
C ALA A 455 3.65 11.62 3.84
N SER A 456 3.00 10.67 4.56
CA SER A 456 2.03 10.94 5.62
C SER A 456 2.63 11.61 6.86
N HIS A 457 3.94 11.49 7.06
CA HIS A 457 4.65 12.10 8.19
C HIS A 457 4.80 13.63 8.04
N VAL A 458 4.73 14.15 6.82
CA VAL A 458 4.84 15.59 6.55
C VAL A 458 3.46 16.22 6.59
N LEU A 459 3.18 16.96 7.67
CA LEU A 459 1.85 17.50 7.96
C LEU A 459 1.30 18.42 6.86
N PRO A 460 2.05 19.38 6.28
CA PRO A 460 1.53 20.19 5.17
C PRO A 460 1.11 19.35 3.95
N ILE A 461 1.93 18.37 3.55
CA ILE A 461 1.60 17.47 2.42
C ILE A 461 0.34 16.68 2.77
N TYR A 462 0.28 16.10 3.98
CA TYR A 462 -0.87 15.37 4.48
C TYR A 462 -2.17 16.19 4.35
N MET A 463 -2.16 17.44 4.83
CA MET A 463 -3.35 18.31 4.79
C MET A 463 -3.77 18.72 3.37
N HIS A 464 -2.83 18.89 2.44
CA HIS A 464 -3.16 19.15 1.03
C HIS A 464 -3.78 17.92 0.35
N ILE A 465 -3.27 16.72 0.63
CA ILE A 465 -3.86 15.48 0.15
C ILE A 465 -5.30 15.32 0.66
N LYS A 466 -5.59 15.73 1.90
CA LYS A 466 -6.97 15.78 2.39
C LYS A 466 -7.85 16.70 1.56
N VAL A 467 -7.39 17.91 1.21
CA VAL A 467 -8.14 18.79 0.28
C VAL A 467 -8.42 18.10 -1.05
N LEU A 468 -7.48 17.31 -1.59
CA LEU A 468 -7.71 16.59 -2.85
C LEU A 468 -8.80 15.52 -2.69
N ILE A 469 -8.78 14.74 -1.61
CA ILE A 469 -9.82 13.75 -1.30
C ILE A 469 -11.17 14.43 -1.09
N SER A 470 -11.23 15.52 -0.33
CA SER A 470 -12.43 16.34 -0.18
C SER A 470 -12.88 16.94 -1.52
N GLY A 471 -11.95 17.30 -2.41
CA GLY A 471 -12.21 17.75 -3.77
C GLY A 471 -13.02 16.74 -4.59
N TYR A 472 -12.70 15.44 -4.48
CA TYR A 472 -13.49 14.37 -5.09
C TYR A 472 -14.93 14.33 -4.57
N LEU A 473 -15.10 14.42 -3.26
CA LEU A 473 -16.41 14.41 -2.63
C LEU A 473 -17.20 15.66 -3.03
N PHE A 474 -16.58 16.84 -3.01
CA PHE A 474 -17.18 18.10 -3.47
C PHE A 474 -17.68 18.00 -4.93
N LEU A 475 -16.84 17.48 -5.84
CA LEU A 475 -17.22 17.26 -7.24
C LEU A 475 -18.35 16.24 -7.39
N SER A 476 -18.37 15.20 -6.55
CA SER A 476 -19.47 14.23 -6.50
C SER A 476 -20.78 14.91 -6.12
N GLY A 477 -20.78 15.70 -5.03
CA GLY A 477 -21.93 16.51 -4.61
C GLY A 477 -22.41 17.46 -5.71
N TYR A 478 -21.49 18.20 -6.34
CA TYR A 478 -21.79 19.10 -7.45
C TYR A 478 -22.43 18.37 -8.65
N SER A 479 -21.83 17.25 -9.07
CA SER A 479 -22.25 16.51 -10.27
C SER A 479 -23.61 15.84 -10.08
N HIS A 480 -23.84 15.23 -8.92
CA HIS A 480 -25.11 14.55 -8.62
C HIS A 480 -26.24 15.54 -8.40
N PHE A 481 -26.00 16.66 -7.72
CA PHE A 481 -26.99 17.73 -7.59
C PHE A 481 -27.35 18.31 -8.96
N THR A 482 -26.36 18.71 -9.75
CA THR A 482 -26.56 19.30 -11.09
C THR A 482 -27.34 18.37 -12.01
N TYR A 483 -27.02 17.07 -12.00
CA TYR A 483 -27.75 16.09 -12.79
C TYR A 483 -29.22 16.00 -12.38
N CYS A 484 -29.51 15.86 -11.08
CA CYS A 484 -30.89 15.78 -10.58
C CYS A 484 -31.66 17.08 -10.85
N TRP A 485 -31.00 18.22 -10.69
CA TRP A 485 -31.57 19.54 -10.97
C TRP A 485 -31.98 19.70 -12.43
N GLN A 486 -31.12 19.28 -13.37
CA GLN A 486 -31.34 19.43 -14.81
C GLN A 486 -32.29 18.38 -15.40
N THR A 487 -32.15 17.12 -15.00
CA THR A 487 -32.91 16.01 -15.62
C THR A 487 -34.19 15.63 -14.89
N GLY A 488 -34.31 15.97 -13.60
CA GLY A 488 -35.39 15.49 -12.74
C GLY A 488 -35.42 13.97 -12.51
N ASN A 489 -34.44 13.22 -13.02
CA ASN A 489 -34.43 11.76 -12.94
C ASN A 489 -33.72 11.26 -11.67
N SER A 490 -34.49 11.04 -10.61
CA SER A 490 -34.08 10.36 -9.38
C SER A 490 -34.55 8.91 -9.31
N GLY A 491 -34.57 8.19 -10.44
CA GLY A 491 -35.00 6.80 -10.49
C GLY A 491 -34.08 5.82 -9.74
N LEU A 492 -34.68 4.80 -9.11
CA LEU A 492 -33.97 3.74 -8.37
C LEU A 492 -32.92 3.01 -9.21
N VAL A 493 -33.21 2.76 -10.50
CA VAL A 493 -32.27 2.07 -11.41
C VAL A 493 -30.96 2.85 -11.55
N ARG A 494 -31.04 4.18 -11.70
CA ARG A 494 -29.84 5.02 -11.77
C ARG A 494 -29.04 4.95 -10.47
N PHE A 495 -29.72 5.01 -9.33
CA PHE A 495 -29.07 4.84 -8.03
C PHE A 495 -28.30 3.52 -7.95
N LEU A 496 -28.94 2.40 -8.32
CA LEU A 496 -28.29 1.08 -8.35
C LEU A 496 -27.12 1.02 -9.34
N GLN A 497 -27.22 1.65 -10.52
CA GLN A 497 -26.14 1.69 -11.51
C GLN A 497 -24.92 2.46 -11.00
N VAL A 498 -25.13 3.61 -10.32
CA VAL A 498 -24.05 4.39 -9.72
C VAL A 498 -23.43 3.63 -8.55
N MET A 499 -24.26 3.06 -7.68
CA MET A 499 -23.79 2.24 -6.55
C MET A 499 -22.97 1.04 -7.01
N PHE A 500 -23.41 0.35 -8.08
CA PHE A 500 -22.64 -0.75 -8.67
C PHE A 500 -21.29 -0.27 -9.18
N LYS A 501 -21.23 0.82 -9.96
CA LYS A 501 -19.95 1.35 -10.49
C LYS A 501 -18.96 1.72 -9.40
N ILE A 502 -19.45 2.28 -8.29
CA ILE A 502 -18.60 2.68 -7.15
C ILE A 502 -18.08 1.44 -6.40
N ASN A 503 -18.91 0.41 -6.23
CA ASN A 503 -18.64 -0.69 -5.30
C ASN A 503 -18.15 -1.99 -5.93
N PHE A 504 -18.33 -2.18 -7.22
CA PHE A 504 -18.09 -3.46 -7.90
C PHE A 504 -16.72 -4.05 -7.57
N LEU A 505 -15.65 -3.29 -7.82
CA LEU A 505 -14.29 -3.75 -7.57
C LEU A 505 -14.05 -4.02 -6.08
N THR A 506 -14.45 -3.10 -5.21
CA THR A 506 -14.22 -3.21 -3.76
C THR A 506 -14.90 -4.43 -3.16
N VAL A 507 -16.15 -4.73 -3.52
CA VAL A 507 -16.86 -5.91 -3.01
C VAL A 507 -16.12 -7.19 -3.41
N ILE A 508 -15.68 -7.30 -4.67
CA ILE A 508 -14.93 -8.47 -5.14
C ILE A 508 -13.60 -8.59 -4.39
N LEU A 509 -12.91 -7.48 -4.15
CA LEU A 509 -11.66 -7.47 -3.38
C LEU A 509 -11.88 -7.88 -1.92
N CYS A 510 -12.95 -7.45 -1.27
CA CYS A 510 -13.25 -7.87 0.09
C CYS A 510 -13.38 -9.41 0.17
N LEU A 511 -14.07 -10.01 -0.80
CA LEU A 511 -14.24 -11.46 -0.89
C LEU A 511 -12.93 -12.21 -1.23
N CYS A 512 -12.10 -11.64 -2.12
CA CYS A 512 -10.86 -12.27 -2.57
C CYS A 512 -9.70 -12.09 -1.57
N MET A 513 -9.65 -10.97 -0.85
CA MET A 513 -8.55 -10.60 0.06
C MET A 513 -8.84 -10.86 1.52
N ASN A 514 -10.09 -11.14 1.89
CA ASN A 514 -10.52 -11.28 3.27
C ASN A 514 -10.21 -10.02 4.10
N ARG A 515 -10.63 -8.86 3.58
CA ARG A 515 -10.49 -7.56 4.25
C ARG A 515 -11.85 -6.89 4.37
N PRO A 516 -12.13 -6.20 5.48
CA PRO A 516 -13.42 -5.54 5.70
C PRO A 516 -13.62 -4.42 4.67
N TYR A 517 -14.88 -4.13 4.34
CA TYR A 517 -15.24 -3.10 3.36
C TYR A 517 -14.63 -1.72 3.68
N GLN A 518 -14.46 -1.41 4.97
CA GLN A 518 -13.82 -0.19 5.46
C GLN A 518 -12.35 -0.03 5.13
N PHE A 519 -11.64 -1.14 4.89
CA PHE A 519 -10.23 -1.11 4.51
C PHE A 519 -10.01 -0.22 3.28
N TYR A 520 -10.97 -0.23 2.35
CA TYR A 520 -11.00 0.61 1.16
C TYR A 520 -11.75 1.93 1.39
N PHE A 521 -11.49 2.61 2.52
CA PHE A 521 -12.27 3.70 3.12
C PHE A 521 -12.91 4.73 2.17
N PHE A 522 -12.27 5.05 1.05
CA PHE A 522 -12.78 6.02 0.06
C PHE A 522 -14.09 5.56 -0.60
N VAL A 523 -14.23 4.27 -0.88
CA VAL A 523 -15.42 3.69 -1.53
C VAL A 523 -16.64 3.63 -0.61
N PRO A 524 -16.53 3.13 0.64
CA PRO A 524 -17.58 3.27 1.66
C PRO A 524 -18.01 4.71 1.87
N LEU A 525 -17.06 5.65 1.92
CA LEU A 525 -17.34 7.07 2.12
C LEU A 525 -18.14 7.65 0.95
N LEU A 526 -17.70 7.41 -0.30
CA LEU A 526 -18.43 7.83 -1.50
C LEU A 526 -19.84 7.23 -1.56
N SER A 527 -19.98 5.96 -1.23
CA SER A 527 -21.25 5.23 -1.23
C SER A 527 -22.22 5.78 -0.21
N PHE A 528 -21.76 5.98 1.04
CA PHE A 528 -22.54 6.57 2.12
C PHE A 528 -23.07 7.94 1.73
N TRP A 529 -22.18 8.82 1.25
CA TRP A 529 -22.60 10.17 0.93
C TRP A 529 -23.46 10.25 -0.33
N TYR A 530 -23.21 9.41 -1.33
CA TYR A 530 -24.10 9.33 -2.49
C TYR A 530 -25.51 8.89 -2.07
N CYS A 531 -25.64 7.96 -1.11
CA CYS A 531 -26.93 7.62 -0.52
C CYS A 531 -27.59 8.83 0.15
N MET A 532 -26.86 9.61 0.94
CA MET A 532 -27.38 10.83 1.58
C MET A 532 -27.86 11.87 0.55
N VAL A 533 -27.07 12.11 -0.50
CA VAL A 533 -27.45 13.00 -1.61
C VAL A 533 -28.72 12.49 -2.30
N TYR A 534 -28.77 11.19 -2.60
CA TYR A 534 -29.95 10.57 -3.23
C TYR A 534 -31.19 10.72 -2.37
N PHE A 535 -31.14 10.43 -1.07
CA PHE A 535 -32.29 10.57 -0.17
C PHE A 535 -32.74 12.03 -0.08
N MET A 536 -31.82 12.97 0.16
CA MET A 536 -32.12 14.40 0.23
C MET A 536 -32.84 14.90 -1.03
N LEU A 537 -32.36 14.52 -2.22
CA LEU A 537 -32.92 14.96 -3.50
C LEU A 537 -34.21 14.22 -3.88
N SER A 538 -34.37 12.96 -3.46
CA SER A 538 -35.51 12.12 -3.84
C SER A 538 -36.75 12.32 -2.97
N ILE A 539 -36.56 12.71 -1.71
CA ILE A 539 -37.67 13.01 -0.78
C ILE A 539 -38.50 14.19 -1.34
N PRO A 540 -39.83 14.08 -1.41
CA PRO A 540 -40.70 15.18 -1.85
C PRO A 540 -40.53 16.44 -0.96
N PRO A 541 -40.60 17.67 -1.50
CA PRO A 541 -40.83 18.00 -2.91
C PRO A 541 -39.57 17.76 -3.77
N ARG A 542 -39.78 17.21 -4.98
CA ARG A 542 -38.72 17.06 -5.99
C ARG A 542 -38.58 18.38 -6.75
N ILE A 543 -37.39 18.96 -6.69
CA ILE A 543 -37.12 20.29 -7.22
C ILE A 543 -36.22 20.13 -8.44
N THR A 544 -36.66 20.70 -9.55
CA THR A 544 -35.93 20.70 -10.82
C THR A 544 -35.82 22.13 -11.34
N ALA A 545 -34.92 22.35 -12.30
CA ALA A 545 -34.78 23.64 -12.96
C ALA A 545 -36.14 24.18 -13.45
N GLN A 546 -36.88 23.36 -14.20
CA GLN A 546 -38.20 23.70 -14.74
C GLN A 546 -39.25 23.96 -13.64
N SER A 547 -39.23 23.16 -12.57
CA SER A 547 -40.19 23.35 -11.47
C SER A 547 -39.92 24.67 -10.72
N SER A 548 -38.64 25.04 -10.56
CA SER A 548 -38.20 26.26 -9.90
C SER A 548 -38.44 27.53 -10.72
N GLU A 549 -38.67 27.40 -12.03
CA GLU A 549 -39.12 28.48 -12.89
C GLU A 549 -40.58 28.83 -12.63
N ASN A 550 -41.42 27.81 -12.44
CA ASN A 550 -42.85 27.99 -12.20
C ASN A 550 -43.17 28.49 -10.79
N ASN A 551 -42.33 28.18 -9.79
CA ASN A 551 -42.60 28.56 -8.40
C ASN A 551 -41.31 28.94 -7.64
N ALA A 552 -41.19 30.23 -7.28
CA ALA A 552 -40.05 30.77 -6.54
C ALA A 552 -39.91 30.18 -5.11
N TYR A 553 -41.00 29.74 -4.48
CA TYR A 553 -40.93 29.09 -3.15
C TYR A 553 -40.11 27.79 -3.16
N GLN A 554 -39.83 27.21 -4.33
CA GLN A 554 -38.98 26.03 -4.43
C GLN A 554 -37.53 26.27 -4.04
N TYR A 555 -37.00 27.49 -4.21
CA TYR A 555 -35.68 27.82 -3.69
C TYR A 555 -35.63 27.75 -2.16
N LEU A 556 -36.70 28.16 -1.48
CA LEU A 556 -36.80 28.02 -0.03
C LEU A 556 -36.81 26.55 0.39
N TYR A 557 -37.49 25.67 -0.37
CA TYR A 557 -37.43 24.23 -0.11
C TYR A 557 -36.02 23.64 -0.33
N VAL A 558 -35.24 24.12 -1.29
CA VAL A 558 -33.83 23.71 -1.45
C VAL A 558 -33.01 24.10 -0.21
N VAL A 559 -33.15 25.35 0.25
CA VAL A 559 -32.46 25.83 1.46
C VAL A 559 -32.88 25.02 2.68
N LEU A 560 -34.17 24.75 2.84
CA LEU A 560 -34.68 23.91 3.94
C LEU A 560 -34.08 22.50 3.92
N LYS A 561 -33.95 21.90 2.72
CA LYS A 561 -33.29 20.59 2.59
C LYS A 561 -31.81 20.63 2.95
N PHE A 562 -31.08 21.71 2.62
CA PHE A 562 -29.68 21.88 3.05
C PHE A 562 -29.56 22.08 4.55
N VAL A 563 -30.41 22.91 5.16
CA VAL A 563 -30.44 23.09 6.61
C VAL A 563 -30.74 21.75 7.30
N CYS A 564 -31.73 21.00 6.83
CA CYS A 564 -32.04 19.67 7.34
C CYS A 564 -30.85 18.71 7.26
N MET A 565 -30.17 18.64 6.11
CA MET A 565 -28.99 17.79 5.95
C MET A 565 -27.85 18.20 6.88
N LEU A 566 -27.55 19.51 6.99
CA LEU A 566 -26.53 20.02 7.90
C LEU A 566 -26.90 19.73 9.37
N SER A 567 -28.16 19.90 9.75
CA SER A 567 -28.63 19.56 11.10
C SER A 567 -28.45 18.08 11.41
N VAL A 568 -28.79 17.17 10.48
CA VAL A 568 -28.58 15.73 10.66
C VAL A 568 -27.09 15.40 10.83
N ILE A 569 -26.23 15.99 10.01
CA ILE A 569 -24.77 15.81 10.11
C ILE A 569 -24.26 16.32 11.47
N THR A 570 -24.70 17.51 11.89
CA THR A 570 -24.28 18.08 13.18
C THR A 570 -24.77 17.24 14.36
N VAL A 571 -26.00 16.71 14.33
CA VAL A 571 -26.51 15.81 15.38
C VAL A 571 -25.68 14.53 15.45
N LEU A 572 -25.36 13.91 14.31
CA LEU A 572 -24.49 12.74 14.24
C LEU A 572 -23.08 13.06 14.76
N TYR A 573 -22.56 14.24 14.45
CA TYR A 573 -21.22 14.68 14.89
C TYR A 573 -21.15 14.96 16.41
N MET A 574 -22.14 15.66 16.97
CA MET A 574 -22.14 16.05 18.38
C MET A 574 -22.41 14.86 19.32
N SER A 575 -22.99 13.77 18.80
CA SER A 575 -23.30 12.56 19.58
C SER A 575 -22.58 11.35 19.02
N GLU A 576 -21.34 11.14 19.47
CA GLU A 576 -20.54 9.95 19.17
C GLU A 576 -21.30 8.66 19.55
N VAL A 577 -21.91 8.62 20.73
CA VAL A 577 -22.74 7.48 21.19
C VAL A 577 -23.90 7.19 20.24
N PHE A 578 -24.54 8.21 19.67
CA PHE A 578 -25.63 8.00 18.71
C PHE A 578 -25.11 7.47 17.37
N PHE A 579 -23.97 7.99 16.91
CA PHE A 579 -23.29 7.47 15.73
C PHE A 579 -22.91 6.00 15.90
N GLU A 580 -22.26 5.66 17.01
CA GLU A 580 -21.89 4.29 17.36
C GLU A 580 -23.11 3.37 17.36
N ARG A 581 -24.20 3.77 18.01
CA ARG A 581 -25.44 2.96 18.03
C ARG A 581 -26.00 2.71 16.63
N ILE A 582 -26.00 3.70 15.74
CA ILE A 582 -26.50 3.51 14.37
C ILE A 582 -25.64 2.49 13.62
N PHE A 583 -24.32 2.67 13.63
CA PHE A 583 -23.43 1.88 12.78
C PHE A 583 -23.05 0.52 13.37
N VAL A 584 -23.16 0.34 14.69
CA VAL A 584 -23.00 -0.96 15.36
C VAL A 584 -24.30 -1.79 15.31
N THR A 585 -25.45 -1.18 15.00
CA THR A 585 -26.68 -1.96 14.73
C THR A 585 -26.65 -2.64 13.37
N ARG A 586 -27.23 -3.84 13.31
CA ARG A 586 -27.37 -4.59 12.05
C ARG A 586 -28.43 -3.91 11.15
N PRO A 587 -28.21 -3.81 9.83
CA PRO A 587 -27.16 -4.47 9.03
C PRO A 587 -25.85 -3.67 8.90
N TRP A 588 -25.77 -2.46 9.44
CA TRP A 588 -24.65 -1.54 9.25
C TRP A 588 -23.33 -2.06 9.81
N LYS A 589 -23.40 -2.84 10.90
CA LYS A 589 -22.24 -3.50 11.51
C LYS A 589 -21.40 -4.27 10.49
N ALA A 590 -22.05 -5.04 9.61
CA ALA A 590 -21.38 -5.86 8.60
C ALA A 590 -20.55 -5.03 7.58
N LEU A 591 -20.92 -3.76 7.38
CA LEU A 591 -20.31 -2.89 6.38
C LEU A 591 -19.30 -1.93 6.99
N PHE A 592 -19.59 -1.44 8.19
CA PHE A 592 -18.91 -0.28 8.77
C PHE A 592 -18.23 -0.53 10.12
N VAL A 593 -18.18 -1.78 10.58
CA VAL A 593 -17.44 -2.16 11.79
C VAL A 593 -16.34 -3.15 11.40
N THR A 594 -15.16 -2.97 11.96
CA THR A 594 -14.01 -3.85 11.72
C THR A 594 -14.19 -5.19 12.45
N THR A 595 -13.33 -6.17 12.16
CA THR A 595 -13.37 -7.50 12.79
C THR A 595 -13.19 -7.46 14.31
N ASP A 596 -12.56 -6.40 14.83
CA ASP A 596 -12.31 -6.20 16.26
C ASP A 596 -13.41 -5.39 16.95
N ASP A 597 -14.57 -5.24 16.30
CA ASP A 597 -15.68 -4.38 16.75
C ASP A 597 -15.31 -2.89 16.92
N ASP A 598 -14.22 -2.45 16.28
CA ASP A 598 -13.78 -1.06 16.30
C ASP A 598 -14.43 -0.24 15.16
N ILE A 599 -15.07 0.88 15.54
CA ILE A 599 -15.72 1.87 14.67
C ILE A 599 -14.92 3.18 14.56
N HIS A 600 -13.85 3.35 15.35
CA HIS A 600 -13.11 4.60 15.42
C HIS A 600 -12.54 5.01 14.05
N GLU A 601 -12.07 4.06 13.23
CA GLU A 601 -11.61 4.40 11.88
C GLU A 601 -12.76 4.96 11.01
N TRP A 602 -13.95 4.37 11.05
CA TRP A 602 -15.11 4.88 10.32
C TRP A 602 -15.48 6.30 10.73
N TRP A 603 -15.64 6.48 12.04
CA TRP A 603 -15.99 7.75 12.65
C TRP A 603 -14.97 8.82 12.28
N TYR A 604 -13.69 8.49 12.39
CA TYR A 604 -12.59 9.38 12.04
C TYR A 604 -12.64 9.82 10.57
N ARG A 605 -12.83 8.88 9.63
CA ARG A 605 -12.91 9.19 8.19
C ARG A 605 -14.16 10.00 7.85
N TRP A 606 -15.30 9.65 8.43
CA TRP A 606 -16.56 10.36 8.23
C TRP A 606 -16.49 11.79 8.80
N LYS A 607 -15.95 11.94 10.01
CA LYS A 607 -15.80 13.22 10.71
C LYS A 607 -14.99 14.22 9.89
N LEU A 608 -13.93 13.77 9.22
CA LEU A 608 -13.02 14.63 8.46
C LEU A 608 -13.68 15.32 7.26
N ASP A 609 -14.62 14.63 6.58
CA ASP A 609 -15.24 15.09 5.33
C ASP A 609 -16.73 15.46 5.48
N ARG A 610 -17.19 15.62 6.73
CA ARG A 610 -18.61 15.72 7.11
C ARG A 610 -19.43 16.77 6.35
N TYR A 611 -18.83 17.91 5.97
CA TYR A 611 -19.56 18.99 5.28
C TYR A 611 -19.26 19.11 3.78
N THR A 612 -18.22 18.42 3.30
CA THR A 612 -17.64 18.62 1.98
C THR A 612 -18.65 18.43 0.84
N ILE A 613 -19.51 17.41 0.94
CA ILE A 613 -20.51 17.14 -0.11
C ILE A 613 -21.64 18.14 -0.10
N THR A 614 -22.06 18.57 1.09
CA THR A 614 -23.05 19.63 1.22
C THR A 614 -22.50 20.94 0.64
N TYR A 615 -21.21 21.26 0.85
CA TYR A 615 -20.56 22.39 0.18
C TYR A 615 -20.60 22.26 -1.35
N GLY A 616 -20.34 21.07 -1.90
CA GLY A 616 -20.45 20.80 -3.34
C GLY A 616 -21.86 21.02 -3.89
N MET A 617 -22.89 20.59 -3.16
CA MET A 617 -24.29 20.80 -3.55
C MET A 617 -24.74 22.26 -3.41
N ILE A 618 -24.33 22.94 -2.33
CA ILE A 618 -24.60 24.38 -2.14
C ILE A 618 -23.94 25.18 -3.26
N PHE A 619 -22.68 24.87 -3.57
CA PHE A 619 -21.97 25.48 -4.70
C PHE A 619 -22.72 25.25 -6.01
N ALA A 620 -23.20 24.03 -6.28
CA ALA A 620 -24.01 23.76 -7.47
C ALA A 620 -25.30 24.59 -7.50
N ALA A 621 -26.02 24.68 -6.38
CA ALA A 621 -27.25 25.47 -6.28
C ALA A 621 -26.98 26.96 -6.54
N ILE A 622 -25.97 27.53 -5.89
CA ILE A 622 -25.53 28.92 -6.11
C ILE A 622 -25.12 29.13 -7.57
N PHE A 623 -24.37 28.19 -8.14
CA PHE A 623 -23.92 28.24 -9.52
C PHE A 623 -25.09 28.30 -10.52
N HIS A 624 -26.08 27.40 -10.39
CA HIS A 624 -27.27 27.39 -11.26
C HIS A 624 -28.14 28.64 -11.09
N ILE A 625 -28.26 29.17 -9.86
CA ILE A 625 -28.98 30.43 -9.59
C ILE A 625 -28.24 31.61 -10.24
N ALA A 626 -26.92 31.69 -10.07
CA ALA A 626 -26.11 32.75 -10.65
C ALA A 626 -26.12 32.71 -12.19
N GLN A 627 -26.14 31.52 -12.80
CA GLN A 627 -26.33 31.34 -14.24
C GLN A 627 -27.71 31.83 -14.70
N ARG A 628 -28.77 31.57 -13.92
CA ARG A 628 -30.14 32.04 -14.22
C ARG A 628 -30.26 33.57 -14.22
N TYR A 629 -29.60 34.24 -13.28
CA TYR A 629 -29.61 35.71 -13.19
C TYR A 629 -28.54 36.39 -14.05
N TYR A 630 -27.90 35.65 -14.98
CA TYR A 630 -26.86 36.15 -15.89
C TYR A 630 -25.71 36.89 -15.16
N PHE A 631 -25.37 36.44 -13.95
CA PHE A 631 -24.26 37.03 -13.20
C PHE A 631 -22.89 36.78 -13.87
N PHE A 632 -22.78 35.69 -14.63
CA PHE A 632 -21.64 35.36 -15.49
C PHE A 632 -22.11 34.79 -16.82
N ASP A 633 -21.24 34.89 -17.84
CA ASP A 633 -21.46 34.29 -19.16
C ASP A 633 -20.42 33.20 -19.44
N ASP A 634 -20.88 31.95 -19.47
CA ASP A 634 -20.08 30.76 -19.77
C ASP A 634 -20.27 30.23 -21.19
N ASN A 635 -21.06 30.93 -22.03
CA ASN A 635 -21.28 30.53 -23.43
C ASN A 635 -20.22 31.10 -24.38
N ASN A 636 -19.49 32.14 -23.96
CA ASN A 636 -18.45 32.77 -24.75
C ASN A 636 -17.05 32.16 -24.46
N HIS A 637 -16.10 32.37 -25.38
CA HIS A 637 -14.67 32.09 -25.20
C HIS A 637 -13.92 33.18 -24.40
N GLY A 638 -14.62 34.25 -24.01
CA GLY A 638 -14.09 35.33 -23.17
C GLY A 638 -13.98 34.97 -21.67
N ASN A 639 -13.63 35.97 -20.86
CA ASN A 639 -13.61 35.82 -19.41
C ASN A 639 -15.01 35.56 -18.85
N LEU A 640 -15.10 34.78 -17.77
CA LEU A 640 -16.36 34.43 -17.10
C LEU A 640 -17.11 35.66 -16.56
N PHE A 641 -16.36 36.64 -16.06
CA PHE A 641 -16.88 37.88 -15.48
C PHE A 641 -16.33 39.10 -16.20
N SER A 642 -16.92 40.26 -15.92
CA SER A 642 -16.36 41.56 -16.32
C SER A 642 -14.92 41.73 -15.81
N ARG A 643 -14.09 42.50 -16.52
CA ARG A 643 -12.65 42.61 -16.24
C ARG A 643 -12.32 42.93 -14.77
N ARG A 644 -13.09 43.82 -14.13
CA ARG A 644 -12.88 44.20 -12.72
C ARG A 644 -13.21 43.04 -11.77
N ILE A 645 -14.36 42.40 -11.97
CA ILE A 645 -14.82 41.26 -11.15
C ILE A 645 -13.90 40.05 -11.35
N SER A 646 -13.45 39.83 -12.59
CA SER A 646 -12.49 38.78 -12.92
C SER A 646 -11.17 38.95 -12.15
N LEU A 647 -10.63 40.18 -12.08
CA LEU A 647 -9.39 40.46 -11.36
C LEU A 647 -9.57 40.29 -9.84
N THR A 648 -10.63 40.88 -9.26
CA THR A 648 -10.89 40.74 -7.82
C THR A 648 -11.17 39.30 -7.42
N SER A 649 -11.91 38.55 -8.23
CA SER A 649 -12.17 37.12 -7.99
C SER A 649 -10.91 36.28 -8.10
N THR A 650 -10.00 36.62 -9.02
CA THR A 650 -8.70 35.94 -9.16
C THR A 650 -7.83 36.19 -7.91
N LEU A 651 -7.72 37.44 -7.46
CA LEU A 651 -6.97 37.79 -6.25
C LEU A 651 -7.56 37.13 -5.00
N ALA A 652 -8.89 37.12 -4.86
CA ALA A 652 -9.58 36.44 -3.76
C ALA A 652 -9.34 34.92 -3.78
N ALA A 653 -9.35 34.30 -4.96
CA ALA A 653 -9.09 32.87 -5.10
C ALA A 653 -7.64 32.50 -4.77
N ILE A 654 -6.66 33.29 -5.23
CA ILE A 654 -5.23 33.12 -4.86
C ILE A 654 -5.04 33.32 -3.36
N ALA A 655 -5.65 34.35 -2.78
CA ALA A 655 -5.59 34.61 -1.34
C ALA A 655 -6.21 33.48 -0.52
N GLY A 656 -7.33 32.90 -0.98
CA GLY A 656 -7.97 31.75 -0.34
C GLY A 656 -7.11 30.48 -0.34
N ILE A 657 -6.50 30.14 -1.48
CA ILE A 657 -5.56 29.01 -1.56
C ILE A 657 -4.33 29.29 -0.71
N GLY A 658 -3.74 30.48 -0.84
CA GLY A 658 -2.57 30.91 -0.06
C GLY A 658 -2.82 30.92 1.44
N PHE A 659 -4.00 31.35 1.89
CA PHE A 659 -4.41 31.29 3.29
C PHE A 659 -4.45 29.85 3.80
N TYR A 660 -5.12 28.95 3.07
CA TYR A 660 -5.19 27.53 3.45
C TYR A 660 -3.78 26.91 3.52
N THR A 661 -2.96 27.10 2.48
CA THR A 661 -1.59 26.57 2.45
C THR A 661 -0.76 27.11 3.61
N THR A 662 -0.79 28.42 3.85
CA THR A 662 -0.06 29.07 4.95
C THR A 662 -0.51 28.52 6.30
N TRP A 663 -1.82 28.37 6.51
CA TRP A 663 -2.38 27.77 7.72
C TRP A 663 -1.88 26.34 7.96
N THR A 664 -1.73 25.52 6.92
CA THR A 664 -1.19 24.14 7.09
C THR A 664 0.26 24.10 7.58
N PHE A 665 1.09 25.10 7.25
CA PHE A 665 2.47 25.20 7.75
C PHE A 665 2.54 25.63 9.21
N PHE A 666 1.57 26.43 9.67
CA PHE A 666 1.49 26.89 11.06
C PHE A 666 0.77 25.92 11.99
N CYS A 667 0.18 24.85 11.46
CA CYS A 667 -0.53 23.88 12.26
C CYS A 667 0.45 23.00 13.05
N ARG A 668 0.26 22.90 14.37
CA ARG A 668 1.17 22.19 15.28
C ARG A 668 0.87 20.70 15.37
N ASN A 669 -0.40 20.34 15.47
CA ASN A 669 -0.86 18.98 15.72
C ASN A 669 -1.85 18.53 14.64
N LYS A 670 -1.68 17.29 14.17
CA LYS A 670 -2.56 16.67 13.17
C LYS A 670 -4.05 16.74 13.54
N GLN A 671 -4.39 16.44 14.78
CA GLN A 671 -5.78 16.40 15.26
C GLN A 671 -6.47 17.78 15.18
N ASP A 672 -5.76 18.83 15.59
CA ASP A 672 -6.28 20.20 15.54
C ASP A 672 -6.49 20.66 14.09
N CYS A 673 -5.56 20.30 13.18
CA CYS A 673 -5.71 20.64 11.77
C CYS A 673 -6.94 19.95 11.16
N GLU A 674 -7.16 18.67 11.48
CA GLU A 674 -8.25 17.88 10.93
C GLU A 674 -9.63 18.40 11.36
N GLU A 675 -9.73 18.89 12.59
CA GLU A 675 -10.96 19.51 13.10
C GLU A 675 -11.31 20.77 12.31
N ILE A 676 -10.34 21.67 12.11
CA ILE A 676 -10.54 22.93 11.39
C ILE A 676 -10.76 22.68 9.89
N HIS A 677 -10.03 21.71 9.31
CA HIS A 677 -10.11 21.35 7.89
C HIS A 677 -11.54 21.17 7.41
N SER A 678 -12.34 20.43 8.17
CA SER A 678 -13.75 20.12 7.85
C SER A 678 -14.59 21.39 7.58
N TYR A 679 -14.25 22.52 8.20
CA TYR A 679 -14.96 23.80 8.05
C TYR A 679 -14.40 24.68 6.93
N VAL A 680 -13.08 24.64 6.69
CA VAL A 680 -12.41 25.58 5.77
C VAL A 680 -12.07 24.97 4.42
N VAL A 681 -12.23 23.66 4.23
CA VAL A 681 -11.83 22.93 3.02
C VAL A 681 -12.49 23.42 1.73
N PHE A 682 -13.69 24.02 1.80
CA PHE A 682 -14.34 24.57 0.62
C PHE A 682 -13.59 25.77 0.02
N ILE A 683 -12.81 26.50 0.82
CA ILE A 683 -12.08 27.71 0.40
C ILE A 683 -11.06 27.38 -0.71
N PRO A 684 -10.09 26.46 -0.51
CA PRO A 684 -9.14 26.12 -1.56
C PRO A 684 -9.82 25.42 -2.76
N ILE A 685 -10.87 24.64 -2.55
CA ILE A 685 -11.58 23.95 -3.64
C ILE A 685 -12.29 24.96 -4.55
N VAL A 686 -13.08 25.87 -3.98
CA VAL A 686 -13.77 26.93 -4.73
C VAL A 686 -12.76 27.88 -5.36
N GLY A 687 -11.68 28.24 -4.63
CA GLY A 687 -10.58 29.03 -5.16
C GLY A 687 -9.96 28.40 -6.42
N TYR A 688 -9.66 27.10 -6.39
CA TYR A 688 -9.13 26.38 -7.54
C TYR A 688 -10.12 26.37 -8.71
N ILE A 689 -11.40 26.06 -8.46
CA ILE A 689 -12.45 26.03 -9.49
C ILE A 689 -12.57 27.42 -10.15
N LEU A 690 -12.53 28.50 -9.37
CA LEU A 690 -12.57 29.87 -9.91
C LEU A 690 -11.36 30.15 -10.79
N LEU A 691 -10.13 29.91 -10.31
CA LEU A 691 -8.91 30.15 -11.10
C LEU A 691 -8.90 29.38 -12.41
N ARG A 692 -9.38 28.13 -12.39
CA ARG A 692 -9.43 27.26 -13.58
C ARG A 692 -10.46 27.75 -14.62
N ASN A 693 -11.48 28.51 -14.22
CA ASN A 693 -12.64 28.87 -15.06
C ASN A 693 -12.81 30.37 -15.38
N ILE A 694 -12.12 31.27 -14.65
CA ILE A 694 -12.23 32.72 -14.84
C ILE A 694 -11.76 33.13 -16.25
N SER A 695 -10.62 32.62 -16.70
CA SER A 695 -10.10 32.87 -18.05
C SER A 695 -10.75 31.92 -19.05
N GLY A 696 -11.27 32.46 -20.15
CA GLY A 696 -11.83 31.65 -21.23
C GLY A 696 -10.82 30.71 -21.88
N MET A 697 -9.54 31.11 -21.95
CA MET A 697 -8.46 30.26 -22.45
C MET A 697 -8.26 29.02 -21.59
N LEU A 698 -8.25 29.19 -20.27
CA LEU A 698 -8.17 28.06 -19.35
C LEU A 698 -9.45 27.23 -19.46
N ARG A 699 -10.63 27.84 -19.40
CA ARG A 699 -11.91 27.12 -19.42
C ARG A 699 -12.10 26.23 -20.66
N THR A 700 -11.58 26.66 -21.81
CA THR A 700 -11.75 25.97 -23.10
C THR A 700 -10.58 25.07 -23.48
N ARG A 701 -9.57 24.94 -22.62
CA ARG A 701 -8.46 24.00 -22.81
C ARG A 701 -8.43 22.99 -21.69
N TYR A 702 -8.04 21.76 -21.99
CA TYR A 702 -7.92 20.71 -21.00
C TYR A 702 -6.77 19.77 -21.31
N SER A 703 -6.22 19.13 -20.27
CA SER A 703 -5.17 18.13 -20.45
C SER A 703 -5.81 16.76 -20.76
N THR A 704 -5.58 16.24 -21.96
CA THR A 704 -6.07 14.90 -22.34
C THR A 704 -5.41 13.81 -21.53
N PHE A 705 -4.15 14.00 -21.16
CA PHE A 705 -3.41 13.10 -20.26
C PHE A 705 -4.12 13.00 -18.91
N PHE A 706 -4.36 14.12 -18.22
CA PHE A 706 -5.07 14.07 -16.94
C PHE A 706 -6.51 13.59 -17.09
N ALA A 707 -7.25 14.03 -18.10
CA ALA A 707 -8.61 13.57 -18.33
C ALA A 707 -8.70 12.05 -18.52
N TRP A 708 -7.71 11.45 -19.18
CA TRP A 708 -7.63 9.99 -19.34
C TRP A 708 -7.49 9.27 -17.99
N PHE A 709 -6.58 9.72 -17.12
CA PHE A 709 -6.43 9.19 -15.76
C PHE A 709 -7.68 9.44 -14.91
N GLY A 710 -8.36 10.58 -15.09
CA GLY A 710 -9.59 10.91 -14.37
C GLY A 710 -10.74 9.96 -14.65
N ARG A 711 -10.87 9.47 -15.89
CA ARG A 711 -11.91 8.50 -16.29
C ARG A 711 -11.78 7.15 -15.56
N ILE A 712 -10.56 6.76 -15.20
CA ILE A 712 -10.23 5.51 -14.48
C ILE A 712 -9.76 5.75 -13.03
N SER A 713 -10.06 6.92 -12.48
CA SER A 713 -9.53 7.39 -11.19
C SER A 713 -9.90 6.47 -10.02
N LEU A 714 -11.13 5.94 -10.01
CA LEU A 714 -11.59 5.04 -8.97
C LEU A 714 -10.84 3.71 -8.98
N GLU A 715 -10.69 3.11 -10.17
CA GLU A 715 -9.97 1.85 -10.34
C GLU A 715 -8.49 2.01 -9.97
N LEU A 716 -7.86 3.13 -10.35
CA LEU A 716 -6.49 3.45 -9.94
C LEU A 716 -6.38 3.58 -8.42
N PHE A 717 -7.32 4.29 -7.77
CA PHE A 717 -7.30 4.46 -6.32
C PHE A 717 -7.38 3.14 -5.57
N ILE A 718 -8.15 2.18 -6.07
CA ILE A 718 -8.35 0.88 -5.41
C ILE A 718 -7.19 -0.08 -5.75
N CYS A 719 -6.79 -0.15 -7.03
CA CYS A 719 -5.74 -1.08 -7.46
C CYS A 719 -4.36 -0.75 -6.87
N GLN A 720 -4.12 0.49 -6.43
CA GLN A 720 -2.85 0.85 -5.79
C GLN A 720 -2.56 0.00 -4.56
N TYR A 721 -3.60 -0.46 -3.83
CA TYR A 721 -3.48 -1.24 -2.60
C TYR A 721 -2.77 -2.57 -2.80
N HIS A 722 -2.84 -3.16 -4.00
CA HIS A 722 -2.36 -4.52 -4.26
C HIS A 722 -1.33 -4.63 -5.38
N ILE A 723 -0.99 -3.53 -6.06
CA ILE A 723 0.04 -3.52 -7.13
C ILE A 723 1.23 -2.64 -6.75
N TRP A 724 0.99 -1.38 -6.38
CA TRP A 724 2.06 -0.49 -5.92
C TRP A 724 2.37 -0.72 -4.46
N LEU A 725 1.32 -0.81 -3.65
CA LEU A 725 1.41 -1.09 -2.23
C LEU A 725 1.26 -2.59 -1.99
N ALA A 726 1.79 -3.03 -0.87
CA ALA A 726 1.67 -4.39 -0.37
C ALA A 726 1.54 -4.39 1.15
N ALA A 727 1.17 -5.55 1.72
CA ALA A 727 0.97 -5.76 3.16
C ALA A 727 0.07 -4.67 3.76
N ASP A 728 -1.15 -4.62 3.25
CA ASP A 728 -2.21 -3.73 3.74
C ASP A 728 -1.87 -2.22 3.72
N ARG A 729 -1.08 -1.82 2.71
CA ARG A 729 -0.51 -0.47 2.49
C ARG A 729 0.73 -0.13 3.30
N ASN A 730 1.31 -1.02 4.08
CA ASN A 730 2.52 -0.69 4.85
C ASN A 730 3.79 -0.73 3.99
N GLY A 731 3.76 -1.52 2.91
CA GLY A 731 4.89 -1.73 2.01
C GLY A 731 4.71 -1.21 0.59
N VAL A 732 5.79 -1.37 -0.18
CA VAL A 732 5.84 -1.24 -1.64
C VAL A 732 6.22 -2.58 -2.25
N LEU A 733 5.55 -2.96 -3.35
CA LEU A 733 5.84 -4.19 -4.09
C LEU A 733 7.14 -4.06 -4.90
N VAL A 734 7.98 -5.10 -4.84
CA VAL A 734 9.25 -5.16 -5.57
C VAL A 734 9.27 -6.39 -6.48
N LEU A 735 9.18 -6.14 -7.79
CA LEU A 735 9.35 -7.16 -8.82
C LEU A 735 10.82 -7.30 -9.24
N LEU A 736 11.58 -6.20 -9.19
CA LEU A 736 13.01 -6.16 -9.50
C LEU A 736 13.82 -5.62 -8.31
N PRO A 737 14.47 -6.48 -7.52
CA PRO A 737 15.34 -6.03 -6.44
C PRO A 737 16.55 -5.27 -6.99
N GLY A 738 17.07 -4.30 -6.23
CA GLY A 738 18.25 -3.50 -6.59
C GLY A 738 18.03 -2.33 -7.57
N PHE A 739 16.93 -2.33 -8.35
CA PHE A 739 16.63 -1.27 -9.34
C PHE A 739 15.31 -0.56 -9.03
N PRO A 740 15.27 0.34 -8.02
CA PRO A 740 14.02 0.93 -7.54
C PRO A 740 13.28 1.74 -8.61
N THR A 741 13.99 2.56 -9.40
CA THR A 741 13.37 3.41 -10.44
C THR A 741 12.75 2.57 -11.56
N LEU A 742 13.47 1.55 -12.04
CA LEU A 742 12.95 0.61 -13.04
C LEU A 742 11.77 -0.19 -12.50
N ASN A 743 11.82 -0.62 -11.24
CA ASN A 743 10.71 -1.29 -10.58
C ASN A 743 9.45 -0.40 -10.54
N VAL A 744 9.58 0.89 -10.19
CA VAL A 744 8.46 1.83 -10.23
C VAL A 744 7.89 1.97 -11.65
N LEU A 745 8.73 2.12 -12.67
CA LEU A 745 8.27 2.25 -14.06
C LEU A 745 7.49 1.03 -14.53
N ILE A 746 8.02 -0.18 -14.27
CA ILE A 746 7.39 -1.44 -14.66
C ILE A 746 6.09 -1.68 -13.91
N THR A 747 6.11 -1.53 -12.58
CA THR A 747 4.90 -1.71 -11.77
C THR A 747 3.84 -0.67 -12.12
N SER A 748 4.21 0.58 -12.44
CA SER A 748 3.30 1.62 -12.95
C SER A 748 2.67 1.25 -14.28
N PHE A 749 3.44 0.72 -15.23
CA PHE A 749 2.91 0.29 -16.52
C PHE A 749 1.88 -0.83 -16.37
N ILE A 750 2.19 -1.86 -15.57
CA ILE A 750 1.28 -2.97 -15.27
C ILE A 750 0.03 -2.44 -14.55
N PHE A 751 0.22 -1.61 -13.53
CA PHE A 751 -0.84 -1.01 -12.73
C PHE A 751 -1.85 -0.23 -13.56
N VAL A 752 -1.38 0.62 -14.47
CA VAL A 752 -2.25 1.41 -15.35
C VAL A 752 -3.00 0.52 -16.33
N CYS A 753 -2.33 -0.49 -16.91
CA CYS A 753 -2.98 -1.46 -17.82
C CYS A 753 -4.09 -2.27 -17.13
N VAL A 754 -3.82 -2.73 -15.90
CA VAL A 754 -4.80 -3.49 -15.10
C VAL A 754 -5.98 -2.61 -14.70
N SER A 755 -5.73 -1.37 -14.25
CA SER A 755 -6.79 -0.43 -13.87
C SER A 755 -7.70 -0.10 -15.06
N HIS A 756 -7.11 0.13 -16.23
CA HIS A 756 -7.88 0.31 -17.47
C HIS A 756 -8.67 -0.94 -17.86
N GLU A 757 -8.15 -2.14 -17.62
CA GLU A 757 -8.87 -3.38 -17.89
C GLU A 757 -10.07 -3.55 -16.95
N ILE A 758 -9.90 -3.31 -15.66
CA ILE A 758 -11.00 -3.36 -14.69
C ILE A 758 -12.09 -2.35 -15.04
N HIS A 759 -11.73 -1.13 -15.44
CA HIS A 759 -12.71 -0.13 -15.88
C HIS A 759 -13.59 -0.62 -17.05
N ARG A 760 -12.98 -1.33 -18.01
CA ARG A 760 -13.69 -2.00 -19.10
C ARG A 760 -14.62 -3.09 -18.55
N LEU A 761 -14.13 -3.94 -17.64
CA LEU A 761 -14.91 -5.04 -17.06
C LEU A 761 -16.15 -4.53 -16.32
N THR A 762 -16.01 -3.48 -15.51
CA THR A 762 -17.13 -2.82 -14.81
C THR A 762 -18.20 -2.35 -15.80
N THR A 763 -17.78 -1.78 -16.94
CA THR A 763 -18.70 -1.28 -17.97
C THR A 763 -19.40 -2.43 -18.71
N VAL A 764 -18.68 -3.52 -19.01
CA VAL A 764 -19.24 -4.70 -19.69
C VAL A 764 -20.23 -5.45 -18.81
N LEU A 765 -19.97 -5.55 -17.50
CA LEU A 765 -20.80 -6.32 -16.56
C LEU A 765 -22.03 -5.54 -16.05
N LEU A 766 -21.97 -4.20 -16.05
CA LEU A 766 -23.06 -3.33 -15.59
C LEU A 766 -24.45 -3.70 -16.15
N PRO A 767 -24.68 -3.82 -17.48
CA PRO A 767 -26.02 -4.09 -18.01
C PRO A 767 -26.58 -5.45 -17.63
N TYR A 768 -25.72 -6.43 -17.28
CA TYR A 768 -26.14 -7.76 -16.87
C TYR A 768 -26.51 -7.81 -15.39
N ILE A 769 -25.76 -7.09 -14.54
CA ILE A 769 -25.97 -7.07 -13.09
C ILE A 769 -27.06 -6.08 -12.72
N VAL A 770 -27.03 -4.86 -13.27
CA VAL A 770 -28.04 -3.81 -13.07
C VAL A 770 -28.66 -3.42 -14.42
N PRO A 771 -29.59 -4.23 -14.95
CA PRO A 771 -30.29 -3.92 -16.19
C PRO A 771 -31.13 -2.65 -16.08
N ASN A 772 -31.48 -2.05 -17.23
CA ASN A 772 -32.27 -0.83 -17.28
C ASN A 772 -33.71 -1.00 -16.77
N ASP A 773 -34.23 -2.24 -16.73
CA ASP A 773 -35.53 -2.55 -16.16
C ASP A 773 -35.45 -2.68 -14.63
N TRP A 774 -36.27 -1.89 -13.93
CA TRP A 774 -36.31 -1.86 -12.47
C TRP A 774 -36.69 -3.21 -11.84
N LYS A 775 -37.55 -4.01 -12.49
CA LYS A 775 -37.95 -5.32 -11.96
C LYS A 775 -36.78 -6.29 -11.99
N LEU A 776 -36.05 -6.32 -13.11
CA LEU A 776 -34.89 -7.17 -13.28
C LEU A 776 -33.73 -6.72 -12.36
N ALA A 777 -33.53 -5.42 -12.21
CA ALA A 777 -32.53 -4.87 -11.30
C ALA A 777 -32.84 -5.23 -9.83
N LEU A 778 -34.10 -5.11 -9.41
CA LEU A 778 -34.52 -5.48 -8.05
C LEU A 778 -34.37 -7.00 -7.81
N ARG A 779 -34.76 -7.83 -8.77
CA ARG A 779 -34.55 -9.29 -8.69
C ARG A 779 -33.08 -9.63 -8.49
N ASN A 780 -32.19 -9.05 -9.29
CA ASN A 780 -30.75 -9.31 -9.18
C ASN A 780 -30.18 -8.81 -7.83
N MET A 781 -30.65 -7.66 -7.33
CA MET A 781 -30.28 -7.15 -6.01
C MET A 781 -30.73 -8.09 -4.88
N LEU A 782 -31.95 -8.63 -4.94
CA LEU A 782 -32.44 -9.60 -3.96
C LEU A 782 -31.61 -10.88 -3.97
N ILE A 783 -31.27 -11.40 -5.15
CA ILE A 783 -30.38 -12.57 -5.28
C ILE A 783 -29.03 -12.29 -4.64
N PHE A 784 -28.44 -11.12 -4.91
CA PHE A 784 -27.16 -10.71 -4.34
C PHE A 784 -27.20 -10.65 -2.81
N ILE A 785 -28.26 -10.08 -2.22
CA ILE A 785 -28.45 -10.03 -0.77
C ILE A 785 -28.60 -11.43 -0.18
N VAL A 786 -29.38 -12.30 -0.82
CA VAL A 786 -29.58 -13.70 -0.37
C VAL A 786 -28.26 -14.48 -0.38
N VAL A 787 -27.38 -14.25 -1.36
CA VAL A 787 -26.04 -14.88 -1.40
C VAL A 787 -25.12 -14.32 -0.32
N LEU A 788 -25.21 -13.02 -0.02
CA LEU A 788 -24.39 -12.36 1.00
C LEU A 788 -24.79 -12.74 2.43
N ILE A 789 -26.06 -13.06 2.71
CA ILE A 789 -26.53 -13.35 4.07
C ILE A 789 -25.82 -14.57 4.71
N PRO A 790 -25.71 -15.73 4.04
CA PRO A 790 -24.97 -16.88 4.55
C PRO A 790 -23.48 -16.59 4.73
N ILE A 791 -22.88 -15.85 3.78
CA ILE A 791 -21.47 -15.45 3.79
C ILE A 791 -21.19 -14.57 5.02
N GLY A 792 -22.03 -13.56 5.25
CA GLY A 792 -21.88 -12.67 6.40
C GLY A 792 -22.21 -13.35 7.73
N ARG A 793 -23.10 -14.35 7.78
CA ARG A 793 -23.40 -15.09 9.02
C ARG A 793 -22.22 -15.98 9.46
N TYR A 794 -21.50 -16.58 8.51
CA TYR A 794 -20.38 -17.47 8.79
C TYR A 794 -19.17 -16.72 9.36
N ASP A 795 -18.92 -15.50 8.87
CA ASP A 795 -17.83 -14.63 9.33
C ASP A 795 -18.17 -13.81 10.59
N GLY A 796 -19.34 -14.03 11.21
CA GLY A 796 -19.80 -13.21 12.34
C GLY A 796 -20.21 -11.78 11.97
N MET A 797 -20.28 -11.45 10.67
CA MET A 797 -20.70 -10.14 10.16
C MET A 797 -22.23 -9.91 10.28
N ILE A 798 -23.07 -10.98 10.26
CA ILE A 798 -24.55 -10.91 10.24
C ILE A 798 -25.23 -11.49 11.47
#